data_AF-A0A150WHP9-F1
#
_entry.id   AF-A0A150WHP9-F1
#
_cell.length_a   1.000
_cell.length_b   1.000
_cell.length_c   1.000
_cell.angle_alpha   90.00
_cell.angle_beta   90.00
_cell.angle_gamma   90.00
#
_symmetry.space_group_name_H-M   'P 1'
#
loop_
_entity.id
_entity.type
_entity.pdbx_description
1 polymer ?
#
loop_
_entity_poly.entity_id
_entity_poly.type
_entity_poly.pdbx_seq_one_letter_code
_entity_poly.pdbx_strand_id
1 'polypeptide(L)'
;MSFKAVTSLGLSAILTLSTVGCSDYLKGEKHKPEVIEFSDARFKCLQDLPTQMKAFSIGEISQADIEGGFDCMSEALKYFNKKTFGSVEGGYTVEEIRRFFGKYFLKQNNVTAEFAKELMKIKRALVGGTVEQLKKDEIAGLIEFLSVVKKEAILLTPHIKILLNQTHQKKAEWEQISMATEQLRRSAKKILEITQIAKSDYSFEDAKNVLAGFAKFIKGEETFAPYEQYGEWVPVVEAVKNILLGRRANFTGLSQWMDALDSFVDVYELLLKYHYNLSDFEFNDAQKLRQISQFLNKAMKVIAESHQMRIIGYIPVQDLDALIDQVLPKTHLNIQPASAKKMYRAVLLKMLDPQRKADTRGFIGLERKHLATLQREYNVWRLIQSFVDNVPYPESTQALSQEQLVSAYKSFDKNFVIEKGLTEDPFEQQALKWAWEDYGLLLQSKIPVIYNSQGQMFISLNTAKTGQTWKSLSKANLMRGLSRILMIGYGDNVDKTMSQAGISKEGLSSWYDDFKEFFLDIGAFDPRTGNSGGRSFQEANFFTFSGNGNETMDQAETYEFVSTLFAAGLATSEALQSGLTKVCAMETKDLFGKAFLKQDCFQKELKNRFDVYFSNVPGMAAYIKSLNDKQWAEFFNYLLATSATPDQKAGFIDTANVRTMTTILHYVENLMTIYDADQNQTFSLDEVYAAAPRFMSFLKTVKPGTPDTFLTEGFAYLVFKGAIPGPADLVGFQFTKKSLPEASRMNILRIFGALKDQLNKPQK
;
A
#
# COMPACT_ATOMS: atom_id res chain seq x y z
N MET A 1 -28.66 41.80 -50.32
CA MET A 1 -28.84 41.20 -51.67
C MET A 1 -30.03 40.25 -51.55
N SER A 2 -31.25 40.69 -51.85
CA SER A 2 -31.90 40.82 -53.18
C SER A 2 -32.76 39.58 -53.48
N PHE A 3 -34.06 39.86 -53.66
CA PHE A 3 -35.06 39.28 -54.58
C PHE A 3 -35.16 37.74 -54.72
N LYS A 4 -36.23 37.05 -54.29
CA LYS A 4 -37.67 37.01 -54.69
C LYS A 4 -38.02 36.38 -56.06
N ALA A 5 -39.05 35.52 -55.97
CA ALA A 5 -40.12 35.19 -56.93
C ALA A 5 -39.85 33.94 -57.84
N VAL A 6 -40.80 33.10 -58.27
CA VAL A 6 -42.23 33.21 -58.68
C VAL A 6 -42.79 31.75 -58.72
N THR A 7 -43.72 31.26 -57.88
CA THR A 7 -45.21 31.13 -58.00
C THR A 7 -45.84 30.86 -59.38
N SER A 8 -46.84 29.97 -59.44
CA SER A 8 -48.06 29.97 -60.33
C SER A 8 -48.30 28.59 -60.99
N LEU A 9 -49.50 27.99 -61.13
CA LEU A 9 -50.87 28.13 -60.59
C LEU A 9 -51.77 27.16 -61.40
N GLY A 10 -52.96 26.86 -60.88
CA GLY A 10 -54.12 26.33 -61.64
C GLY A 10 -54.92 25.31 -60.82
N LEU A 11 -56.06 25.54 -60.16
CA LEU A 11 -57.21 26.47 -60.24
C LEU A 11 -58.42 25.93 -61.04
N SER A 12 -59.60 26.03 -60.41
CA SER A 12 -61.01 25.87 -60.89
C SER A 12 -61.66 24.53 -60.49
N ALA A 13 -62.92 24.44 -60.01
CA ALA A 13 -64.09 25.34 -59.85
C ALA A 13 -65.03 24.75 -58.76
N ILE A 14 -65.65 25.47 -57.82
CA ILE A 14 -66.84 26.37 -57.85
C ILE A 14 -68.18 25.69 -58.27
N LEU A 15 -69.13 25.59 -57.32
CA LEU A 15 -70.56 26.01 -57.34
C LEU A 15 -71.26 25.52 -56.02
N THR A 16 -71.49 26.35 -54.98
CA THR A 16 -72.76 27.06 -54.63
C THR A 16 -74.01 26.15 -54.65
N LEU A 17 -74.86 25.96 -53.63
CA LEU A 17 -75.35 26.79 -52.52
C LEU A 17 -75.95 25.92 -51.39
N SER A 18 -75.62 26.21 -50.13
CA SER A 18 -76.58 26.19 -49.00
C SER A 18 -76.00 27.07 -47.91
N THR A 19 -76.53 28.29 -47.86
CA THR A 19 -76.08 29.43 -47.08
C THR A 19 -76.52 29.32 -45.63
N VAL A 20 -75.66 29.83 -44.73
CA VAL A 20 -75.80 29.89 -43.26
C VAL A 20 -75.41 28.58 -42.54
N GLY A 21 -74.10 28.43 -42.29
CA GLY A 21 -73.53 27.39 -41.45
C GLY A 21 -72.08 27.06 -41.85
N CYS A 22 -71.13 27.15 -40.91
CA CYS A 22 -69.70 26.81 -41.06
C CYS A 22 -68.75 27.88 -41.65
N SER A 23 -68.83 29.15 -41.21
CA SER A 23 -67.74 30.12 -41.46
C SER A 23 -66.70 30.22 -40.34
N ASP A 24 -66.92 29.61 -39.17
CA ASP A 24 -65.98 29.69 -38.02
C ASP A 24 -65.06 28.46 -37.85
N TYR A 25 -65.20 27.42 -38.67
CA TYR A 25 -64.42 26.17 -38.50
C TYR A 25 -63.12 26.11 -39.33
N LEU A 26 -62.92 26.97 -40.32
CA LEU A 26 -61.75 26.89 -41.24
C LEU A 26 -60.82 28.12 -41.21
N LYS A 27 -61.15 29.13 -40.40
CA LYS A 27 -60.27 30.23 -39.99
C LYS A 27 -59.96 30.20 -38.49
N GLY A 28 -59.98 29.00 -37.89
CA GLY A 28 -59.32 28.86 -36.61
C GLY A 28 -57.86 29.24 -36.81
N GLU A 29 -57.36 30.19 -36.03
CA GLU A 29 -55.98 30.14 -35.60
C GLU A 29 -55.66 28.65 -35.35
N LYS A 30 -54.49 28.15 -35.75
CA LYS A 30 -53.97 27.03 -34.96
C LYS A 30 -54.05 27.57 -33.55
N HIS A 31 -54.99 27.11 -32.72
CA HIS A 31 -54.87 27.27 -31.29
C HIS A 31 -53.43 26.84 -31.08
N LYS A 32 -52.53 27.80 -30.80
CA LYS A 32 -51.28 27.49 -30.09
C LYS A 32 -51.81 26.55 -29.04
N PRO A 33 -51.46 25.24 -29.06
CA PRO A 33 -52.13 24.25 -28.23
C PRO A 33 -52.23 24.94 -26.91
N GLU A 34 -53.46 25.30 -26.49
CA GLU A 34 -53.63 26.18 -25.34
C GLU A 34 -52.83 25.44 -24.32
N VAL A 35 -51.68 26.03 -23.97
CA VAL A 35 -50.86 25.45 -22.96
C VAL A 35 -51.75 25.79 -21.80
N ILE A 36 -52.66 24.87 -21.47
CA ILE A 36 -53.13 24.72 -20.13
C ILE A 36 -51.80 24.50 -19.41
N GLU A 37 -51.19 25.61 -18.99
CA GLU A 37 -50.15 25.63 -18.00
C GLU A 37 -50.85 25.11 -16.77
N PHE A 38 -50.93 23.78 -16.69
CA PHE A 38 -50.99 23.11 -15.42
C PHE A 38 -49.67 23.44 -14.73
N SER A 39 -49.56 24.66 -14.19
CA SER A 39 -48.70 24.91 -13.03
C SER A 39 -49.42 24.27 -11.83
N ASP A 40 -49.57 22.95 -11.90
CA ASP A 40 -50.20 22.21 -10.83
C ASP A 40 -49.25 22.35 -9.64
N ALA A 41 -49.65 23.13 -8.63
CA ALA A 41 -48.85 23.42 -7.43
C ALA A 41 -48.31 22.14 -6.77
N ARG A 42 -48.99 21.02 -7.03
CA ARG A 42 -48.63 19.64 -6.67
C ARG A 42 -47.26 19.16 -7.18
N PHE A 43 -46.69 19.74 -8.25
CA PHE A 43 -45.39 19.33 -8.79
C PHE A 43 -44.26 20.32 -8.48
N LYS A 44 -44.53 21.36 -7.68
CA LYS A 44 -43.53 22.36 -7.31
C LYS A 44 -42.34 21.75 -6.57
N CYS A 45 -42.57 20.73 -5.73
CA CYS A 45 -41.52 20.01 -5.00
C CYS A 45 -40.49 19.30 -5.91
N LEU A 46 -40.81 18.99 -7.17
CA LEU A 46 -39.84 18.38 -8.09
C LEU A 46 -38.80 19.38 -8.62
N GLN A 47 -39.06 20.68 -8.48
CA GLN A 47 -38.06 21.71 -8.76
C GLN A 47 -36.94 21.71 -7.71
N ASP A 48 -37.23 21.26 -6.48
CA ASP A 48 -36.27 21.17 -5.38
C ASP A 48 -35.48 19.85 -5.39
N LEU A 49 -35.93 18.87 -6.18
CA LEU A 49 -35.31 17.53 -6.24
C LEU A 49 -33.82 17.57 -6.62
N PRO A 50 -33.35 18.33 -7.62
CA PRO A 50 -31.91 18.43 -7.91
C PRO A 50 -31.10 18.95 -6.70
N THR A 51 -31.65 19.92 -5.96
CA THR A 51 -31.03 20.47 -4.75
C THR A 51 -30.99 19.44 -3.63
N GLN A 52 -32.06 18.68 -3.44
CA GLN A 52 -32.11 17.58 -2.47
C GLN A 52 -31.12 16.47 -2.84
N MET A 53 -31.04 16.07 -4.12
CA MET A 53 -30.07 15.08 -4.59
C MET A 53 -28.63 15.57 -4.40
N LYS A 54 -28.38 16.87 -4.63
CA LYS A 54 -27.11 17.52 -4.31
C LYS A 54 -26.81 17.40 -2.82
N ALA A 55 -27.73 17.79 -1.93
CA ALA A 55 -27.58 17.68 -0.48
C ALA A 55 -27.33 16.23 -0.03
N PHE A 56 -27.99 15.25 -0.67
CA PHE A 56 -27.76 13.82 -0.42
C PHE A 56 -26.35 13.41 -0.81
N SER A 57 -25.89 13.80 -2.01
CA SER A 57 -24.55 13.48 -2.53
C SER A 57 -23.40 14.11 -1.76
N ILE A 58 -23.72 15.08 -0.88
CA ILE A 58 -22.76 15.71 0.05
C ILE A 58 -23.01 15.36 1.53
N GLY A 59 -24.00 14.51 1.83
CA GLY A 59 -24.30 14.08 3.20
C GLY A 59 -24.85 15.17 4.12
N GLU A 60 -25.43 16.23 3.55
CA GLU A 60 -26.08 17.34 4.28
C GLU A 60 -27.60 17.24 4.30
N ILE A 61 -28.18 16.23 3.66
CA ILE A 61 -29.62 16.04 3.56
C ILE A 61 -30.26 15.68 4.92
N SER A 62 -31.44 16.25 5.20
CA SER A 62 -32.25 15.85 6.36
C SER A 62 -33.19 14.69 6.03
N GLN A 63 -33.66 13.97 7.05
CA GLN A 63 -34.68 12.94 6.85
C GLN A 63 -35.96 13.50 6.20
N ALA A 64 -36.39 14.71 6.58
CA ALA A 64 -37.57 15.35 6.03
C ALA A 64 -37.40 15.65 4.53
N ASP A 65 -36.20 16.03 4.09
CA ASP A 65 -35.90 16.26 2.67
C ASP A 65 -35.94 14.95 1.86
N ILE A 66 -35.42 13.85 2.43
CA ILE A 66 -35.51 12.52 1.81
C ILE A 66 -36.98 12.13 1.65
N GLU A 67 -37.77 12.20 2.72
CA GLU A 67 -39.18 11.84 2.69
C GLU A 67 -39.95 12.68 1.68
N GLY A 68 -39.76 14.00 1.71
CA GLY A 68 -40.40 14.94 0.79
C GLY A 68 -40.04 14.66 -0.67
N GLY A 69 -38.78 14.38 -0.99
CA GLY A 69 -38.33 14.08 -2.35
C GLY A 69 -38.96 12.80 -2.92
N PHE A 70 -38.96 11.71 -2.13
CA PHE A 70 -39.54 10.42 -2.56
C PHE A 70 -41.07 10.46 -2.67
N ASP A 71 -41.76 11.12 -1.74
CA ASP A 71 -43.22 11.26 -1.79
C ASP A 71 -43.63 12.09 -3.00
N CYS A 72 -42.92 13.19 -3.25
CA CYS A 72 -43.12 14.04 -4.41
C CYS A 72 -42.97 13.27 -5.75
N MET A 73 -41.92 12.46 -5.90
CA MET A 73 -41.72 11.62 -7.09
C MET A 73 -42.83 10.58 -7.23
N SER A 74 -43.24 9.94 -6.12
CA SER A 74 -44.30 8.94 -6.11
C SER A 74 -45.66 9.53 -6.50
N GLU A 75 -45.99 10.72 -6.02
CA GLU A 75 -47.21 11.44 -6.40
C GLU A 75 -47.21 11.86 -7.87
N ALA A 76 -46.07 12.29 -8.39
CA ALA A 76 -45.93 12.64 -9.80
C ALA A 76 -46.14 11.43 -10.72
N LEU A 77 -45.57 10.26 -10.37
CA LEU A 77 -45.80 9.02 -11.10
C LEU A 77 -47.27 8.56 -11.00
N LYS A 78 -47.91 8.67 -9.83
CA LYS A 78 -49.35 8.37 -9.65
C LYS A 78 -50.21 9.27 -10.53
N TYR A 79 -49.88 10.56 -10.59
CA TYR A 79 -50.61 11.51 -11.42
C TYR A 79 -50.42 11.21 -12.91
N PHE A 80 -49.17 11.00 -13.35
CA PHE A 80 -48.85 10.63 -14.73
C PHE A 80 -49.65 9.39 -15.16
N ASN A 81 -49.65 8.33 -14.35
CA ASN A 81 -50.38 7.09 -14.65
C ASN A 81 -51.90 7.29 -14.78
N LYS A 82 -52.47 8.22 -13.99
CA LYS A 82 -53.91 8.47 -13.94
C LYS A 82 -54.39 9.50 -14.97
N LYS A 83 -53.56 10.49 -15.31
CA LYS A 83 -53.97 11.69 -16.06
C LYS A 83 -53.35 11.80 -17.45
N THR A 84 -52.35 11.00 -17.76
CA THR A 84 -51.75 10.99 -19.10
C THR A 84 -52.28 9.79 -19.88
N PHE A 85 -52.74 10.05 -21.10
CA PHE A 85 -53.09 9.02 -22.09
C PHE A 85 -51.90 8.84 -23.03
N GLY A 86 -51.37 7.63 -23.11
CA GLY A 86 -50.29 7.30 -24.04
C GLY A 86 -50.83 6.98 -25.43
N SER A 87 -49.98 7.12 -26.44
CA SER A 87 -50.27 6.74 -27.83
C SER A 87 -50.33 5.23 -28.05
N VAL A 88 -49.86 4.43 -27.09
CA VAL A 88 -49.87 2.96 -27.13
C VAL A 88 -50.86 2.43 -26.09
N GLU A 89 -51.60 1.38 -26.43
CA GLU A 89 -52.58 0.78 -25.54
C GLU A 89 -51.93 0.32 -24.22
N GLY A 90 -52.40 0.88 -23.10
CA GLY A 90 -51.93 0.50 -21.76
C GLY A 90 -50.50 0.96 -21.40
N GLY A 91 -49.87 1.82 -22.20
CA GLY A 91 -48.49 2.26 -21.93
C GLY A 91 -48.11 3.61 -22.56
N TYR A 92 -46.84 3.95 -22.43
CA TYR A 92 -46.25 5.23 -22.83
C TYR A 92 -44.93 4.99 -23.56
N THR A 93 -44.70 5.69 -24.66
CA THR A 93 -43.41 5.66 -25.38
C THR A 93 -42.35 6.46 -24.64
N VAL A 94 -41.07 6.17 -24.91
CA VAL A 94 -39.92 6.90 -24.34
C VAL A 94 -40.04 8.42 -24.56
N GLU A 95 -40.48 8.84 -25.74
CA GLU A 95 -40.58 10.26 -26.10
C GLU A 95 -41.74 10.96 -25.38
N GLU A 96 -42.85 10.27 -25.12
CA GLU A 96 -43.96 10.82 -24.33
C GLU A 96 -43.58 11.05 -22.88
N ILE A 97 -42.87 10.09 -22.28
CA ILE A 97 -42.31 10.21 -20.93
C ILE A 97 -41.35 11.39 -20.88
N ARG A 98 -40.40 11.45 -21.83
CA ARG A 98 -39.41 12.54 -21.93
C ARG A 98 -40.07 13.90 -22.10
N ARG A 99 -41.10 14.02 -22.95
CA ARG A 99 -41.85 15.27 -23.15
C ARG A 99 -42.65 15.66 -21.92
N PHE A 100 -43.28 14.72 -21.24
CA PHE A 100 -44.01 14.97 -20.00
C PHE A 100 -43.06 15.49 -18.92
N PHE A 101 -41.96 14.77 -18.66
CA PHE A 101 -40.97 15.19 -17.68
C PHE A 101 -40.26 16.50 -18.06
N GLY A 102 -39.90 16.65 -19.33
CA GLY A 102 -39.30 17.86 -19.89
C GLY A 102 -40.19 19.11 -19.77
N LYS A 103 -41.48 18.98 -20.08
CA LYS A 103 -42.43 20.11 -20.11
C LYS A 103 -42.82 20.60 -18.71
N TYR A 104 -43.03 19.68 -17.77
CA TYR A 104 -43.64 20.01 -16.48
C TYR A 104 -42.65 20.08 -15.31
N PHE A 105 -41.46 19.49 -15.43
CA PHE A 105 -40.58 19.27 -14.27
C PHE A 105 -39.18 19.86 -14.46
N LEU A 106 -38.75 20.11 -15.70
CA LEU A 106 -37.32 20.23 -16.06
C LEU A 106 -36.99 21.45 -16.92
N LYS A 107 -37.55 22.63 -16.58
CA LYS A 107 -37.34 23.86 -17.37
C LYS A 107 -35.85 24.24 -17.57
N GLN A 108 -34.97 23.84 -16.65
CA GLN A 108 -33.51 24.09 -16.72
C GLN A 108 -32.66 22.83 -17.00
N ASN A 109 -33.13 21.63 -16.65
CA ASN A 109 -32.34 20.37 -16.71
C ASN A 109 -33.00 19.33 -17.64
N ASN A 110 -32.75 19.40 -18.94
CA ASN A 110 -33.48 18.59 -19.91
C ASN A 110 -32.96 17.13 -19.98
N VAL A 111 -33.85 16.13 -19.93
CA VAL A 111 -33.48 14.73 -20.16
C VAL A 111 -33.24 14.52 -21.66
N THR A 112 -32.00 14.20 -22.03
CA THR A 112 -31.65 13.93 -23.43
C THR A 112 -32.29 12.63 -23.93
N ALA A 113 -32.40 12.46 -25.24
CA ALA A 113 -32.96 11.24 -25.82
C ALA A 113 -32.12 10.00 -25.46
N GLU A 114 -30.80 10.16 -25.40
CA GLU A 114 -29.86 9.11 -24.99
C GLU A 114 -30.07 8.75 -23.53
N PHE A 115 -30.15 9.74 -22.63
CA PHE A 115 -30.38 9.47 -21.22
C PHE A 115 -31.74 8.82 -20.98
N ALA A 116 -32.79 9.25 -21.68
CA ALA A 116 -34.11 8.61 -21.63
C ALA A 116 -34.05 7.13 -22.03
N LYS A 117 -33.29 6.77 -23.08
CA LYS A 117 -33.08 5.37 -23.47
C LYS A 117 -32.36 4.57 -22.39
N GLU A 118 -31.34 5.15 -21.76
CA GLU A 118 -30.64 4.48 -20.65
C GLU A 118 -31.54 4.30 -19.43
N LEU A 119 -32.39 5.28 -19.10
CA LEU A 119 -33.41 5.14 -18.05
C LEU A 119 -34.40 4.00 -18.33
N MET A 120 -34.71 3.73 -19.60
CA MET A 120 -35.56 2.57 -19.95
C MET A 120 -34.87 1.23 -19.72
N LYS A 121 -33.54 1.16 -19.85
CA LYS A 121 -32.78 -0.05 -19.47
C LYS A 121 -32.79 -0.25 -17.95
N ILE A 122 -32.63 0.83 -17.18
CA ILE A 122 -32.80 0.79 -15.72
C ILE A 122 -34.21 0.32 -15.38
N LYS A 123 -35.24 0.90 -16.01
CA LYS A 123 -36.63 0.49 -15.80
C LYS A 123 -36.80 -1.00 -15.99
N ARG A 124 -36.26 -1.54 -17.09
CA ARG A 124 -36.26 -2.98 -17.36
C ARG A 124 -35.55 -3.78 -16.26
N ALA A 125 -34.43 -3.28 -15.75
CA ALA A 125 -33.72 -3.90 -14.63
C ALA A 125 -34.50 -3.82 -13.31
N LEU A 126 -35.24 -2.75 -13.05
CA LEU A 126 -35.98 -2.58 -11.80
C LEU A 126 -37.29 -3.36 -11.80
N VAL A 127 -38.13 -3.16 -12.81
CA VAL A 127 -39.52 -3.66 -12.85
C VAL A 127 -39.82 -4.59 -14.02
N GLY A 128 -38.88 -4.78 -14.94
CA GLY A 128 -39.03 -5.68 -16.09
C GLY A 128 -39.59 -5.02 -17.35
N GLY A 129 -40.06 -5.86 -18.28
CA GLY A 129 -40.68 -5.45 -19.54
C GLY A 129 -39.70 -5.03 -20.64
N THR A 130 -40.19 -4.18 -21.55
CA THR A 130 -39.49 -3.77 -22.79
C THR A 130 -38.82 -2.40 -22.63
N VAL A 131 -37.76 -2.10 -23.40
CA VAL A 131 -37.05 -0.80 -23.30
C VAL A 131 -37.71 0.30 -24.14
N GLU A 132 -38.68 -0.07 -24.97
CA GLU A 132 -39.34 0.81 -25.95
C GLU A 132 -40.54 1.56 -25.36
N GLN A 133 -41.15 1.02 -24.30
CA GLN A 133 -42.35 1.57 -23.69
C GLN A 133 -42.41 1.29 -22.19
N LEU A 134 -43.14 2.14 -21.47
CA LEU A 134 -43.46 2.01 -20.05
C LEU A 134 -44.96 1.72 -19.88
N LYS A 135 -45.33 0.57 -19.34
CA LYS A 135 -46.73 0.20 -19.10
C LYS A 135 -47.26 0.77 -17.78
N LYS A 136 -48.59 0.85 -17.64
CA LYS A 136 -49.24 1.39 -16.44
C LYS A 136 -48.98 0.58 -15.16
N ASP A 137 -48.90 -0.74 -15.28
CA ASP A 137 -48.53 -1.66 -14.20
C ASP A 137 -47.06 -1.51 -13.80
N GLU A 138 -46.15 -1.30 -14.76
CA GLU A 138 -44.75 -0.99 -14.49
C GLU A 138 -44.58 0.31 -13.69
N ILE A 139 -45.42 1.34 -13.93
CA ILE A 139 -45.42 2.57 -13.12
C ILE A 139 -45.83 2.29 -11.67
N ALA A 140 -46.82 1.43 -11.45
CA ALA A 140 -47.21 1.02 -10.11
C ALA A 140 -46.05 0.28 -9.40
N GLY A 141 -45.35 -0.61 -10.12
CA GLY A 141 -44.13 -1.25 -9.63
C GLY A 141 -43.01 -0.26 -9.28
N LEU A 142 -42.82 0.79 -10.08
CA LEU A 142 -41.83 1.84 -9.78
C LEU A 142 -42.20 2.63 -8.52
N ILE A 143 -43.49 2.91 -8.29
CA ILE A 143 -43.96 3.58 -7.06
C ILE A 143 -43.68 2.70 -5.83
N GLU A 144 -43.94 1.40 -5.94
CA GLU A 144 -43.63 0.44 -4.87
C GLU A 144 -42.13 0.39 -4.59
N PHE A 145 -41.31 0.30 -5.65
CA PHE A 145 -39.86 0.36 -5.56
C PHE A 145 -39.37 1.63 -4.85
N LEU A 146 -39.87 2.81 -5.24
CA LEU A 146 -39.51 4.09 -4.59
C LEU A 146 -39.86 4.09 -3.10
N SER A 147 -40.95 3.43 -2.69
CA SER A 147 -41.32 3.33 -1.28
C SER A 147 -40.31 2.52 -0.46
N VAL A 148 -39.69 1.50 -1.06
CA VAL A 148 -38.62 0.73 -0.40
C VAL A 148 -37.34 1.54 -0.37
N VAL A 149 -36.94 2.16 -1.49
CA VAL A 149 -35.75 3.02 -1.54
C VAL A 149 -35.84 4.17 -0.54
N LYS A 150 -37.02 4.79 -0.38
CA LYS A 150 -37.26 5.82 0.64
C LYS A 150 -36.91 5.30 2.04
N LYS A 151 -37.45 4.14 2.43
CA LYS A 151 -37.19 3.54 3.76
C LYS A 151 -35.71 3.27 3.95
N GLU A 152 -35.06 2.66 2.97
CA GLU A 152 -33.64 2.32 3.04
C GLU A 152 -32.74 3.58 3.05
N ALA A 153 -33.08 4.63 2.30
CA ALA A 153 -32.37 5.90 2.32
C ALA A 153 -32.46 6.57 3.69
N ILE A 154 -33.62 6.53 4.36
CA ILE A 154 -33.78 7.05 5.72
C ILE A 154 -32.86 6.29 6.69
N LEU A 155 -32.80 4.96 6.62
CA LEU A 155 -31.93 4.14 7.45
C LEU A 155 -30.44 4.42 7.22
N LEU A 156 -30.05 4.82 6.00
CA LEU A 156 -28.68 5.19 5.68
C LEU A 156 -28.29 6.58 6.18
N THR A 157 -29.24 7.50 6.38
CA THR A 157 -29.00 8.90 6.77
C THR A 157 -27.94 9.08 7.87
N PRO A 158 -27.95 8.33 8.99
CA PRO A 158 -26.96 8.48 10.05
C PRO A 158 -25.52 8.14 9.61
N HIS A 159 -25.38 7.39 8.52
CA HIS A 159 -24.12 6.82 8.04
C HIS A 159 -23.59 7.51 6.77
N ILE A 160 -24.42 8.28 6.06
CA ILE A 160 -24.08 8.88 4.76
C ILE A 160 -22.78 9.68 4.80
N LYS A 161 -22.51 10.43 5.88
CA LYS A 161 -21.26 11.23 5.99
C LYS A 161 -20.00 10.37 5.94
N ILE A 162 -20.01 9.23 6.63
CA ILE A 162 -18.92 8.24 6.60
C ILE A 162 -18.88 7.57 5.22
N LEU A 163 -20.04 7.17 4.71
CA LEU A 163 -20.16 6.45 3.43
C LEU A 163 -19.81 7.30 2.21
N LEU A 164 -19.89 8.62 2.26
CA LEU A 164 -19.53 9.49 1.14
C LEU A 164 -18.12 10.07 1.26
N ASN A 165 -17.39 9.71 2.31
CA ASN A 165 -16.08 10.29 2.61
C ASN A 165 -16.12 11.85 2.68
N GLN A 166 -17.26 12.39 3.10
CA GLN A 166 -17.58 13.82 3.09
C GLN A 166 -17.25 14.44 4.43
N THR A 167 -15.97 14.54 4.82
CA THR A 167 -15.69 15.06 6.16
C THR A 167 -14.39 15.81 6.35
N HIS A 168 -14.56 17.06 6.78
CA HIS A 168 -13.68 17.79 7.69
C HIS A 168 -13.39 17.05 9.02
N GLN A 169 -14.13 15.98 9.34
CA GLN A 169 -13.74 14.97 10.34
C GLN A 169 -12.63 14.08 9.78
N LYS A 170 -11.41 14.27 10.29
CA LYS A 170 -10.23 13.51 9.89
C LYS A 170 -10.24 12.04 10.38
N LYS A 171 -11.22 11.62 11.18
CA LYS A 171 -11.25 10.29 11.83
C LYS A 171 -12.68 9.80 12.01
N ALA A 172 -12.92 8.53 11.67
CA ALA A 172 -14.13 7.77 11.97
C ALA A 172 -13.72 6.45 12.64
N GLU A 173 -14.40 6.06 13.72
CA GLU A 173 -14.03 4.87 14.48
C GLU A 173 -14.24 3.59 13.66
N TRP A 174 -13.39 2.59 13.90
CA TRP A 174 -13.41 1.32 13.16
C TRP A 174 -14.78 0.63 13.17
N GLU A 175 -15.45 0.65 14.32
CA GLU A 175 -16.79 0.07 14.49
C GLU A 175 -17.86 0.88 13.76
N GLN A 176 -17.76 2.21 13.77
CA GLN A 176 -18.71 3.08 13.05
C GLN A 176 -18.66 2.83 11.54
N ILE A 177 -17.46 2.61 10.98
CA ILE A 177 -17.31 2.26 9.56
C ILE A 177 -17.94 0.89 9.28
N SER A 178 -17.74 -0.08 10.18
CA SER A 178 -18.30 -1.43 10.05
C SER A 178 -19.82 -1.41 10.12
N MET A 179 -20.41 -0.62 11.03
CA MET A 179 -21.86 -0.39 11.11
C MET A 179 -22.41 0.30 9.87
N ALA A 180 -21.75 1.35 9.38
CA ALA A 180 -22.17 2.10 8.21
C ALA A 180 -22.22 1.22 6.95
N THR A 181 -21.19 0.39 6.76
CA THR A 181 -21.08 -0.51 5.60
C THR A 181 -21.98 -1.73 5.72
N GLU A 182 -22.24 -2.24 6.93
CA GLU A 182 -23.26 -3.27 7.16
C GLU A 182 -24.68 -2.74 6.87
N GLN A 183 -24.99 -1.50 7.27
CA GLN A 183 -26.27 -0.87 6.90
C GLN A 183 -26.37 -0.71 5.37
N LEU A 184 -25.29 -0.27 4.70
CA LEU A 184 -25.23 -0.21 3.24
C LEU A 184 -25.46 -1.58 2.60
N ARG A 185 -24.83 -2.64 3.12
CA ARG A 185 -25.02 -4.02 2.67
C ARG A 185 -26.48 -4.45 2.74
N ARG A 186 -27.12 -4.24 3.89
CA ARG A 186 -28.54 -4.59 4.13
C ARG A 186 -29.46 -3.84 3.19
N SER A 187 -29.30 -2.52 3.11
CA SER A 187 -30.11 -1.67 2.25
C SER A 187 -29.96 -2.03 0.77
N ALA A 188 -28.73 -2.26 0.31
CA ALA A 188 -28.47 -2.65 -1.07
C ALA A 188 -29.04 -4.05 -1.39
N LYS A 189 -28.95 -5.02 -0.46
CA LYS A 189 -29.58 -6.34 -0.64
C LYS A 189 -31.10 -6.25 -0.72
N LYS A 190 -31.73 -5.43 0.14
CA LYS A 190 -33.17 -5.22 0.11
C LYS A 190 -33.64 -4.61 -1.21
N ILE A 191 -32.90 -3.62 -1.71
CA ILE A 191 -33.14 -3.03 -3.03
C ILE A 191 -32.96 -4.07 -4.12
N LEU A 192 -31.90 -4.88 -4.07
CA LEU A 192 -31.64 -5.91 -5.08
C LEU A 192 -32.75 -6.97 -5.15
N GLU A 193 -33.26 -7.44 -4.00
CA GLU A 193 -34.32 -8.45 -3.90
C GLU A 193 -35.62 -8.07 -4.61
N ILE A 194 -35.98 -6.79 -4.59
CA ILE A 194 -37.24 -6.30 -5.18
C ILE A 194 -37.09 -5.96 -6.67
N THR A 195 -35.87 -6.00 -7.22
CA THR A 195 -35.61 -5.67 -8.62
C THR A 195 -35.66 -6.90 -9.53
N GLN A 196 -35.84 -6.66 -10.82
CA GLN A 196 -35.72 -7.68 -11.87
C GLN A 196 -34.30 -7.76 -12.46
N ILE A 197 -33.27 -7.18 -11.81
CA ILE A 197 -31.93 -7.02 -12.41
C ILE A 197 -31.30 -8.38 -12.71
N ALA A 198 -31.54 -9.36 -11.85
CA ALA A 198 -31.09 -10.74 -12.02
C ALA A 198 -31.68 -11.45 -13.25
N LYS A 199 -32.77 -10.92 -13.82
CA LYS A 199 -33.41 -11.42 -15.05
C LYS A 199 -33.20 -10.48 -16.25
N SER A 200 -32.41 -9.43 -16.07
CA SER A 200 -32.17 -8.41 -17.09
C SER A 200 -30.77 -8.52 -17.68
N ASP A 201 -30.60 -8.11 -18.94
CA ASP A 201 -29.28 -8.00 -19.56
C ASP A 201 -28.54 -6.71 -19.15
N TYR A 202 -28.87 -6.14 -17.98
CA TYR A 202 -28.29 -4.88 -17.52
C TYR A 202 -26.82 -5.09 -17.14
N SER A 203 -25.95 -4.32 -17.79
CA SER A 203 -24.51 -4.47 -17.67
C SER A 203 -23.85 -3.30 -16.91
N PHE A 204 -22.58 -3.47 -16.55
CA PHE A 204 -21.78 -2.39 -15.95
C PHE A 204 -21.60 -1.20 -16.91
N GLU A 205 -21.56 -1.44 -18.23
CA GLU A 205 -21.51 -0.36 -19.23
C GLU A 205 -22.81 0.45 -19.25
N ASP A 206 -23.97 -0.21 -19.07
CA ASP A 206 -25.24 0.51 -18.93
C ASP A 206 -25.22 1.39 -17.67
N ALA A 207 -24.68 0.90 -16.55
CA ALA A 207 -24.50 1.71 -15.34
C ALA A 207 -23.59 2.92 -15.56
N LYS A 208 -22.49 2.79 -16.31
CA LYS A 208 -21.61 3.91 -16.69
C LYS A 208 -22.34 4.96 -17.51
N ASN A 209 -23.10 4.53 -18.52
CA ASN A 209 -23.88 5.42 -19.38
C ASN A 209 -24.97 6.17 -18.60
N VAL A 210 -25.64 5.47 -17.68
CA VAL A 210 -26.61 6.05 -16.76
C VAL A 210 -25.96 7.10 -15.86
N LEU A 211 -24.83 6.79 -15.23
CA LEU A 211 -24.12 7.74 -14.36
C LEU A 211 -23.67 8.98 -15.12
N ALA A 212 -23.19 8.83 -16.36
CA ALA A 212 -22.82 9.95 -17.22
C ALA A 212 -24.05 10.80 -17.62
N GLY A 213 -25.18 10.16 -17.94
CA GLY A 213 -26.44 10.84 -18.23
C GLY A 213 -26.98 11.59 -17.00
N PHE A 214 -26.91 10.96 -15.83
CA PHE A 214 -27.34 11.54 -14.57
C PHE A 214 -26.47 12.73 -14.14
N ALA A 215 -25.16 12.65 -14.34
CA ALA A 215 -24.24 13.77 -14.12
C ALA A 215 -24.61 14.97 -15.01
N LYS A 216 -24.88 14.75 -16.32
CA LYS A 216 -25.35 15.80 -17.22
C LYS A 216 -26.69 16.40 -16.78
N PHE A 217 -27.58 15.55 -16.27
CA PHE A 217 -28.89 15.96 -15.76
C PHE A 217 -28.80 16.84 -14.51
N ILE A 218 -27.93 16.51 -13.54
CA ILE A 218 -27.72 17.33 -12.33
C ILE A 218 -26.92 18.60 -12.63
N LYS A 219 -25.96 18.54 -13.56
CA LYS A 219 -25.06 19.65 -13.91
C LYS A 219 -25.84 20.92 -14.34
N GLY A 220 -26.89 20.78 -15.13
CA GLY A 220 -27.58 21.95 -15.69
C GLY A 220 -26.60 22.88 -16.43
N GLU A 221 -26.65 24.20 -16.16
CA GLU A 221 -25.70 25.19 -16.69
C GLU A 221 -24.43 25.40 -15.82
N GLU A 222 -24.39 24.89 -14.58
CA GLU A 222 -23.28 25.12 -13.62
C GLU A 222 -22.36 23.90 -13.43
N THR A 223 -21.11 24.11 -13.01
CA THR A 223 -20.18 23.01 -12.72
C THR A 223 -20.49 22.36 -11.36
N PHE A 224 -20.91 21.09 -11.37
CA PHE A 224 -21.09 20.29 -10.16
C PHE A 224 -19.84 19.43 -9.86
N ALA A 225 -18.97 19.94 -8.98
CA ALA A 225 -17.66 19.35 -8.70
C ALA A 225 -17.66 17.87 -8.23
N PRO A 226 -18.61 17.39 -7.38
CA PRO A 226 -18.57 15.99 -6.93
C PRO A 226 -18.75 14.96 -8.06
N TYR A 227 -19.53 15.25 -9.12
CA TYR A 227 -19.70 14.29 -10.23
C TYR A 227 -18.48 14.20 -11.14
N GLU A 228 -17.76 15.30 -11.36
CA GLU A 228 -16.49 15.26 -12.09
C GLU A 228 -15.47 14.40 -11.32
N GLN A 229 -15.45 14.52 -9.99
CA GLN A 229 -14.64 13.68 -9.13
C GLN A 229 -15.04 12.19 -9.20
N TYR A 230 -16.34 11.85 -9.18
CA TYR A 230 -16.79 10.45 -9.31
C TYR A 230 -16.47 9.84 -10.69
N GLY A 231 -16.56 10.63 -11.76
CA GLY A 231 -16.22 10.20 -13.12
C GLY A 231 -14.78 9.71 -13.23
N GLU A 232 -13.85 10.34 -12.51
CA GLU A 232 -12.44 9.93 -12.47
C GLU A 232 -12.20 8.59 -11.77
N TRP A 233 -13.12 8.13 -10.91
CA TRP A 233 -13.03 6.85 -10.20
C TRP A 233 -13.68 5.70 -10.96
N VAL A 234 -14.49 5.97 -11.99
CA VAL A 234 -15.14 4.91 -12.80
C VAL A 234 -14.14 3.89 -13.34
N PRO A 235 -12.97 4.26 -13.90
CA PRO A 235 -11.98 3.29 -14.36
C PRO A 235 -11.39 2.43 -13.23
N VAL A 236 -11.24 2.99 -12.02
CA VAL A 236 -10.77 2.26 -10.84
C VAL A 236 -11.82 1.22 -10.43
N VAL A 237 -13.09 1.62 -10.37
CA VAL A 237 -14.22 0.72 -10.06
C VAL A 237 -14.29 -0.40 -11.09
N GLU A 238 -14.09 -0.11 -12.37
CA GLU A 238 -14.03 -1.12 -13.43
C GLU A 238 -12.88 -2.11 -13.24
N ALA A 239 -11.68 -1.62 -12.92
CA ALA A 239 -10.52 -2.47 -12.64
C ALA A 239 -10.75 -3.38 -11.43
N VAL A 240 -11.31 -2.83 -10.33
CA VAL A 240 -11.69 -3.61 -9.14
C VAL A 240 -12.76 -4.64 -9.49
N LYS A 241 -13.80 -4.26 -10.25
CA LYS A 241 -14.83 -5.19 -10.74
C LYS A 241 -14.21 -6.33 -11.52
N ASN A 242 -13.24 -6.05 -12.40
CA ASN A 242 -12.59 -7.07 -13.22
C ASN A 242 -11.75 -8.03 -12.38
N ILE A 243 -11.08 -7.54 -11.33
CA ILE A 243 -10.36 -8.38 -10.38
C ILE A 243 -11.31 -9.29 -9.58
N LEU A 244 -12.42 -8.74 -9.08
CA LEU A 244 -13.32 -9.49 -8.21
C LEU A 244 -14.24 -10.45 -8.98
N LEU A 245 -14.72 -10.04 -10.14
CA LEU A 245 -15.80 -10.71 -10.87
C LEU A 245 -15.36 -11.25 -12.23
N GLY A 246 -14.32 -10.67 -12.83
CA GLY A 246 -13.88 -10.97 -14.18
C GLY A 246 -14.48 -10.05 -15.25
N ARG A 247 -13.80 -9.93 -16.40
CA ARG A 247 -14.23 -9.06 -17.52
C ARG A 247 -15.59 -9.44 -18.08
N ARG A 248 -15.84 -10.74 -18.21
CA ARG A 248 -17.05 -11.33 -18.83
C ARG A 248 -18.02 -11.92 -17.79
N ALA A 249 -18.00 -11.40 -16.57
CA ALA A 249 -18.93 -11.83 -15.52
C ALA A 249 -20.37 -11.58 -16.00
N ASN A 250 -21.12 -12.66 -16.22
CA ASN A 250 -22.55 -12.61 -16.49
C ASN A 250 -23.26 -13.24 -15.31
N PHE A 251 -23.98 -12.42 -14.55
CA PHE A 251 -24.72 -12.88 -13.38
C PHE A 251 -26.10 -13.37 -13.82
N THR A 252 -26.32 -14.68 -13.80
CA THR A 252 -27.54 -15.33 -14.29
C THR A 252 -28.61 -15.50 -13.21
N GLY A 253 -28.34 -15.09 -11.96
CA GLY A 253 -29.27 -15.26 -10.85
C GLY A 253 -29.03 -14.34 -9.67
N LEU A 254 -30.04 -14.19 -8.82
CA LEU A 254 -30.05 -13.27 -7.68
C LEU A 254 -28.91 -13.55 -6.69
N SER A 255 -28.60 -14.83 -6.42
CA SER A 255 -27.51 -15.21 -5.52
C SER A 255 -26.15 -14.70 -6.01
N GLN A 256 -25.88 -14.75 -7.32
CA GLN A 256 -24.60 -14.26 -7.85
C GLN A 256 -24.50 -12.74 -7.75
N TRP A 257 -25.61 -12.02 -7.94
CA TRP A 257 -25.67 -10.58 -7.71
C TRP A 257 -25.47 -10.22 -6.24
N MET A 258 -26.02 -11.01 -5.31
CA MET A 258 -25.81 -10.82 -3.87
C MET A 258 -24.34 -11.04 -3.48
N ASP A 259 -23.70 -12.10 -3.99
CA ASP A 259 -22.27 -12.38 -3.76
C ASP A 259 -21.38 -11.25 -4.30
N ALA A 260 -21.71 -10.73 -5.49
CA ALA A 260 -21.01 -9.61 -6.10
C ALA A 260 -21.15 -8.32 -5.26
N LEU A 261 -22.37 -8.02 -4.80
CA LEU A 261 -22.65 -6.88 -3.94
C LEU A 261 -21.88 -6.98 -2.62
N ASP A 262 -21.86 -8.16 -1.99
CA ASP A 262 -21.08 -8.38 -0.75
C ASP A 262 -19.60 -8.10 -0.97
N SER A 263 -19.03 -8.60 -2.06
CA SER A 263 -17.62 -8.36 -2.42
C SER A 263 -17.33 -6.87 -2.62
N PHE A 264 -18.21 -6.13 -3.30
CA PHE A 264 -18.05 -4.69 -3.48
C PHE A 264 -18.14 -3.91 -2.17
N VAL A 265 -19.11 -4.24 -1.31
CA VAL A 265 -19.26 -3.57 -0.02
C VAL A 265 -18.07 -3.88 0.88
N ASP A 266 -17.53 -5.10 0.85
CA ASP A 266 -16.32 -5.45 1.61
C ASP A 266 -15.09 -4.69 1.14
N VAL A 267 -14.88 -4.54 -0.18
CA VAL A 267 -13.81 -3.66 -0.70
C VAL A 267 -14.05 -2.22 -0.29
N TYR A 268 -15.29 -1.75 -0.35
CA TYR A 268 -15.61 -0.38 0.05
C TYR A 268 -15.34 -0.12 1.53
N GLU A 269 -15.67 -1.07 2.40
CA GLU A 269 -15.35 -1.03 3.82
C GLU A 269 -13.84 -0.97 4.06
N LEU A 270 -13.05 -1.76 3.33
CA LEU A 270 -11.59 -1.71 3.39
C LEU A 270 -11.08 -0.32 2.96
N LEU A 271 -11.59 0.25 1.87
CA LEU A 271 -11.20 1.59 1.42
C LEU A 271 -11.51 2.66 2.47
N LEU A 272 -12.68 2.61 3.11
CA LEU A 272 -13.04 3.54 4.19
C LEU A 272 -12.15 3.35 5.42
N LYS A 273 -11.89 2.11 5.83
CA LYS A 273 -10.99 1.80 6.96
C LYS A 273 -9.56 2.28 6.70
N TYR A 274 -9.08 2.11 5.47
CA TYR A 274 -7.80 2.64 5.05
C TYR A 274 -7.77 4.17 5.17
N HIS A 275 -8.75 4.85 4.59
CA HIS A 275 -8.82 6.31 4.55
C HIS A 275 -8.86 6.92 5.96
N TYR A 276 -9.76 6.43 6.82
CA TYR A 276 -10.05 7.02 8.13
C TYR A 276 -9.10 6.58 9.25
N ASN A 277 -8.55 5.36 9.21
CA ASN A 277 -7.82 4.79 10.35
C ASN A 277 -6.37 4.36 10.05
N LEU A 278 -6.02 4.04 8.80
CA LEU A 278 -4.74 3.38 8.48
C LEU A 278 -3.83 4.15 7.52
N SER A 279 -4.20 5.37 7.11
CA SER A 279 -3.48 6.14 6.08
C SER A 279 -2.03 6.50 6.45
N ASP A 280 -1.67 6.48 7.73
CA ASP A 280 -0.33 6.77 8.25
C ASP A 280 0.53 5.52 8.52
N PHE A 281 -0.06 4.31 8.49
CA PHE A 281 0.62 3.03 8.76
C PHE A 281 1.56 3.02 9.98
N GLU A 282 1.20 3.70 11.06
CA GLU A 282 2.05 3.71 12.25
C GLU A 282 1.90 2.44 13.10
N PHE A 283 3.04 1.83 13.48
CA PHE A 283 3.13 0.61 14.30
C PHE A 283 3.41 0.91 15.79
N ASN A 284 2.84 2.00 16.31
CA ASN A 284 3.17 2.50 17.65
C ASN A 284 2.28 1.92 18.75
N ASP A 285 1.15 1.32 18.39
CA ASP A 285 0.09 0.92 19.33
C ASP A 285 -0.45 -0.48 19.00
N ALA A 286 -0.79 -1.25 20.05
CA ALA A 286 -1.26 -2.63 19.93
C ALA A 286 -2.64 -2.74 19.29
N GLN A 287 -3.57 -1.84 19.62
CA GLN A 287 -4.89 -1.80 19.00
C GLN A 287 -4.77 -1.47 17.51
N LYS A 288 -3.96 -0.48 17.15
CA LYS A 288 -3.72 -0.12 15.75
C LYS A 288 -3.06 -1.25 14.97
N LEU A 289 -2.09 -1.95 15.56
CA LEU A 289 -1.48 -3.11 14.93
C LEU A 289 -2.49 -4.25 14.72
N ARG A 290 -3.39 -4.47 15.68
CA ARG A 290 -4.50 -5.42 15.52
C ARG A 290 -5.46 -5.01 14.42
N GLN A 291 -5.77 -3.72 14.28
CA GLN A 291 -6.59 -3.19 13.18
C GLN A 291 -5.92 -3.38 11.82
N ILE A 292 -4.62 -3.09 11.69
CA ILE A 292 -3.84 -3.37 10.47
C ILE A 292 -3.88 -4.87 10.15
N SER A 293 -3.69 -5.71 11.17
CA SER A 293 -3.79 -7.16 11.03
C SER A 293 -5.19 -7.56 10.51
N GLN A 294 -6.27 -7.11 11.16
CA GLN A 294 -7.64 -7.39 10.71
C GLN A 294 -7.91 -6.90 9.28
N PHE A 295 -7.40 -5.72 8.91
CA PHE A 295 -7.48 -5.17 7.56
C PHE A 295 -6.83 -6.11 6.55
N LEU A 296 -5.58 -6.54 6.78
CA LEU A 296 -4.86 -7.42 5.87
C LEU A 296 -5.56 -8.77 5.71
N ASN A 297 -6.01 -9.37 6.82
CA ASN A 297 -6.75 -10.63 6.79
C ASN A 297 -8.04 -10.51 5.98
N LYS A 298 -8.82 -9.44 6.18
CA LYS A 298 -10.04 -9.19 5.41
C LYS A 298 -9.73 -8.93 3.93
N ALA A 299 -8.68 -8.18 3.60
CA ALA A 299 -8.26 -7.95 2.22
C ALA A 299 -7.89 -9.25 1.49
N MET A 300 -7.11 -10.14 2.13
CA MET A 300 -6.78 -11.45 1.56
C MET A 300 -8.03 -12.31 1.36
N LYS A 301 -8.93 -12.32 2.35
CA LYS A 301 -10.20 -13.06 2.28
C LYS A 301 -11.07 -12.59 1.11
N VAL A 302 -11.23 -11.28 0.93
CA VAL A 302 -12.02 -10.71 -0.18
C VAL A 302 -11.47 -11.14 -1.54
N ILE A 303 -10.14 -11.16 -1.71
CA ILE A 303 -9.52 -11.61 -2.97
C ILE A 303 -9.69 -13.13 -3.14
N ALA A 304 -9.48 -13.91 -2.08
CA ALA A 304 -9.59 -15.37 -2.11
C ALA A 304 -11.03 -15.85 -2.40
N GLU A 305 -12.02 -15.17 -1.85
CA GLU A 305 -13.45 -15.50 -1.98
C GLU A 305 -14.12 -14.81 -3.18
N SER A 306 -13.39 -13.95 -3.90
CA SER A 306 -13.89 -13.29 -5.10
C SER A 306 -14.42 -14.30 -6.14
N HIS A 307 -15.45 -13.91 -6.88
CA HIS A 307 -16.06 -14.76 -7.92
C HIS A 307 -15.02 -15.22 -8.95
N GLN A 308 -14.14 -14.31 -9.39
CA GLN A 308 -13.03 -14.59 -10.30
C GLN A 308 -12.12 -15.70 -9.73
N MET A 309 -11.70 -15.59 -8.48
CA MET A 309 -10.85 -16.60 -7.84
C MET A 309 -11.58 -17.93 -7.59
N ARG A 310 -12.88 -17.90 -7.26
CA ARG A 310 -13.70 -19.10 -7.01
C ARG A 310 -14.01 -19.90 -8.27
N ILE A 311 -14.30 -19.24 -9.38
CA ILE A 311 -14.71 -19.89 -10.64
C ILE A 311 -13.52 -20.19 -11.54
N ILE A 312 -12.62 -19.24 -11.73
CA ILE A 312 -11.50 -19.35 -12.69
C ILE A 312 -10.22 -19.83 -12.00
N GLY A 313 -10.06 -19.59 -10.69
CA GLY A 313 -8.90 -20.03 -9.92
C GLY A 313 -7.70 -19.08 -9.95
N TYR A 314 -7.79 -17.98 -10.70
CA TYR A 314 -6.76 -16.95 -10.76
C TYR A 314 -7.32 -15.59 -11.21
N ILE A 315 -6.59 -14.52 -10.88
CA ILE A 315 -6.82 -13.15 -11.37
C ILE A 315 -5.75 -12.84 -12.43
N PRO A 316 -6.11 -12.52 -13.69
CA PRO A 316 -5.15 -12.27 -14.76
C PRO A 316 -4.18 -11.11 -14.48
N VAL A 317 -2.93 -11.25 -14.92
CA VAL A 317 -1.89 -10.18 -14.89
C VAL A 317 -2.43 -8.86 -15.45
N GLN A 318 -3.18 -8.93 -16.55
CA GLN A 318 -3.70 -7.76 -17.25
C GLN A 318 -4.70 -6.96 -16.39
N ASP A 319 -5.44 -7.63 -15.51
CA ASP A 319 -6.42 -6.98 -14.62
C ASP A 319 -5.72 -6.35 -13.42
N LEU A 320 -4.66 -7.00 -12.90
CA LEU A 320 -3.78 -6.42 -11.88
C LEU A 320 -3.04 -5.18 -12.41
N ASP A 321 -2.50 -5.27 -13.63
CA ASP A 321 -1.82 -4.16 -14.30
C ASP A 321 -2.75 -2.97 -14.52
N ALA A 322 -3.98 -3.24 -14.97
CA ALA A 322 -4.99 -2.20 -15.15
C ALA A 322 -5.33 -1.52 -13.82
N LEU A 323 -5.48 -2.26 -12.71
CA LEU A 323 -5.70 -1.65 -11.40
C LEU A 323 -4.52 -0.75 -11.00
N ILE A 324 -3.28 -1.21 -11.17
CA ILE A 324 -2.09 -0.43 -10.85
C ILE A 324 -2.03 0.86 -11.66
N ASP A 325 -2.32 0.80 -12.96
CA ASP A 325 -2.34 1.97 -13.84
C ASP A 325 -3.41 2.99 -13.46
N GLN A 326 -4.56 2.54 -12.93
CA GLN A 326 -5.64 3.44 -12.54
C GLN A 326 -5.46 4.01 -11.12
N VAL A 327 -4.89 3.23 -10.19
CA VAL A 327 -4.78 3.61 -8.77
C VAL A 327 -3.53 4.44 -8.51
N LEU A 328 -2.35 4.03 -8.97
CA LEU A 328 -1.10 4.69 -8.59
C LEU A 328 -1.04 6.19 -8.93
N PRO A 329 -1.46 6.63 -10.13
CA PRO A 329 -1.45 8.06 -10.47
C PRO A 329 -2.37 8.92 -9.57
N LYS A 330 -3.31 8.29 -8.87
CA LYS A 330 -4.24 8.96 -7.93
C LYS A 330 -3.72 8.98 -6.49
N THR A 331 -2.57 8.36 -6.21
CA THR A 331 -1.94 8.36 -4.89
C THR A 331 -0.89 9.45 -4.78
N HIS A 332 -0.53 9.81 -3.54
CA HIS A 332 0.61 10.71 -3.28
C HIS A 332 1.97 10.00 -3.37
N LEU A 333 1.99 8.73 -3.77
CA LEU A 333 3.22 7.94 -3.85
C LEU A 333 3.92 8.27 -5.17
N ASN A 334 5.20 8.63 -5.10
CA ASN A 334 6.04 8.87 -6.26
C ASN A 334 6.53 7.55 -6.88
N ILE A 335 5.61 6.63 -7.21
CA ILE A 335 5.92 5.30 -7.73
C ILE A 335 5.43 5.19 -9.16
N GLN A 336 6.32 4.83 -10.07
CA GLN A 336 5.96 4.60 -11.46
C GLN A 336 5.17 3.28 -11.60
N PRO A 337 4.10 3.25 -12.40
CA PRO A 337 3.34 2.01 -12.63
C PRO A 337 4.22 0.85 -13.12
N ALA A 338 5.21 1.12 -13.98
CA ALA A 338 6.13 0.10 -14.48
C ALA A 338 6.92 -0.57 -13.33
N SER A 339 7.46 0.21 -12.41
CA SER A 339 8.22 -0.26 -11.25
C SER A 339 7.35 -1.11 -10.32
N ALA A 340 6.13 -0.66 -10.01
CA ALA A 340 5.18 -1.42 -9.22
C ALA A 340 4.78 -2.74 -9.90
N LYS A 341 4.60 -2.72 -11.22
CA LYS A 341 4.31 -3.92 -12.02
C LYS A 341 5.44 -4.93 -12.01
N LYS A 342 6.68 -4.47 -12.09
CA LYS A 342 7.86 -5.34 -11.96
C LYS A 342 7.93 -5.95 -10.56
N MET A 343 7.75 -5.14 -9.53
CA MET A 343 7.79 -5.56 -8.13
C MET A 343 6.75 -6.64 -7.82
N TYR A 344 5.45 -6.41 -8.10
CA TYR A 344 4.44 -7.39 -7.70
C TYR A 344 4.62 -8.72 -8.44
N ARG A 345 5.09 -8.71 -9.70
CA ARG A 345 5.36 -9.95 -10.43
C ARG A 345 6.52 -10.73 -9.83
N ALA A 346 7.59 -10.04 -9.42
CA ALA A 346 8.70 -10.68 -8.69
C ALA A 346 8.20 -11.30 -7.36
N VAL A 347 7.34 -10.59 -6.62
CA VAL A 347 6.70 -11.12 -5.41
C VAL A 347 5.89 -12.38 -5.71
N LEU A 348 5.03 -12.37 -6.74
CA LEU A 348 4.22 -13.53 -7.10
C LEU A 348 5.08 -14.74 -7.51
N LEU A 349 6.11 -14.51 -8.34
CA LEU A 349 6.92 -15.57 -8.94
C LEU A 349 7.99 -16.16 -8.03
N LYS A 350 8.58 -15.33 -7.15
CA LYS A 350 9.72 -15.73 -6.31
C LYS A 350 9.30 -15.94 -4.87
N MET A 351 8.53 -15.02 -4.29
CA MET A 351 8.20 -15.06 -2.86
C MET A 351 6.94 -15.89 -2.55
N LEU A 352 5.91 -15.83 -3.41
CA LEU A 352 4.65 -16.54 -3.17
C LEU A 352 4.56 -17.89 -3.89
N ASP A 353 5.50 -18.18 -4.80
CA ASP A 353 5.64 -19.45 -5.50
C ASP A 353 7.12 -19.90 -5.59
N PRO A 354 7.79 -20.11 -4.45
CA PRO A 354 9.22 -20.42 -4.43
C PRO A 354 9.59 -21.69 -5.22
N GLN A 355 8.65 -22.62 -5.39
CA GLN A 355 8.84 -23.84 -6.18
C GLN A 355 9.07 -23.59 -7.67
N ARG A 356 8.59 -22.47 -8.23
CA ARG A 356 8.83 -22.12 -9.64
C ARG A 356 10.24 -21.62 -9.91
N LYS A 357 11.04 -21.27 -8.88
CA LYS A 357 12.40 -20.72 -9.03
C LYS A 357 12.50 -19.65 -10.13
N ALA A 358 11.52 -18.74 -10.16
CA ALA A 358 11.41 -17.67 -11.16
C ALA A 358 11.09 -18.08 -12.61
N ASP A 359 10.62 -19.30 -12.86
CA ASP A 359 10.10 -19.70 -14.17
C ASP A 359 8.82 -18.92 -14.50
N THR A 360 8.90 -18.08 -15.53
CA THR A 360 7.79 -17.26 -16.01
C THR A 360 6.83 -18.03 -16.93
N ARG A 361 7.21 -19.24 -17.39
CA ARG A 361 6.36 -20.05 -18.25
C ARG A 361 5.10 -20.47 -17.50
N GLY A 362 3.94 -20.16 -18.06
CA GLY A 362 2.65 -20.44 -17.41
C GLY A 362 2.27 -19.44 -16.31
N PHE A 363 2.98 -18.32 -16.16
CA PHE A 363 2.53 -17.24 -15.29
C PHE A 363 1.35 -16.49 -15.91
N ILE A 364 0.16 -16.83 -15.45
CA ILE A 364 -1.11 -16.26 -15.94
C ILE A 364 -1.66 -15.15 -15.02
N GLY A 365 -1.20 -15.10 -13.77
CA GLY A 365 -1.59 -14.06 -12.80
C GLY A 365 -1.51 -14.49 -11.34
N LEU A 366 -2.36 -13.90 -10.51
CA LEU A 366 -2.48 -14.24 -9.10
C LEU A 366 -3.34 -15.50 -8.94
N GLU A 367 -2.72 -16.62 -8.58
CA GLU A 367 -3.37 -17.92 -8.37
C GLU A 367 -3.70 -18.16 -6.88
N ARG A 368 -4.59 -19.14 -6.58
CA ARG A 368 -4.93 -19.52 -5.19
C ARG A 368 -3.72 -19.89 -4.34
N LYS A 369 -2.74 -20.58 -4.91
CA LYS A 369 -1.52 -20.98 -4.19
C LYS A 369 -0.71 -19.77 -3.71
N HIS A 370 -0.72 -18.65 -4.45
CA HIS A 370 -0.03 -17.43 -4.01
C HIS A 370 -0.71 -16.84 -2.77
N LEU A 371 -2.05 -16.84 -2.74
CA LEU A 371 -2.81 -16.40 -1.58
C LEU A 371 -2.63 -17.34 -0.38
N ALA A 372 -2.53 -18.65 -0.62
CA ALA A 372 -2.23 -19.62 0.44
C ALA A 372 -0.83 -19.39 1.05
N THR A 373 0.20 -19.16 0.22
CA THR A 373 1.54 -18.80 0.70
C THR A 373 1.52 -17.48 1.48
N LEU A 374 0.83 -16.46 0.95
CA LEU A 374 0.72 -15.16 1.62
C LEU A 374 0.01 -15.28 2.98
N GLN A 375 -1.10 -16.03 3.04
CA GLN A 375 -1.84 -16.29 4.26
C GLN A 375 -0.98 -17.03 5.29
N ARG A 376 -0.19 -18.02 4.85
CA ARG A 376 0.74 -18.75 5.72
C ARG A 376 1.79 -17.83 6.32
N GLU A 377 2.49 -17.03 5.52
CA GLU A 377 3.52 -16.12 6.04
C GLU A 377 2.94 -15.02 6.93
N TYR A 378 1.72 -14.58 6.63
CA TYR A 378 0.97 -13.69 7.48
C TYR A 378 0.58 -14.35 8.83
N ASN A 379 0.14 -15.61 8.82
CA ASN A 379 -0.14 -16.38 10.02
C ASN A 379 1.14 -16.66 10.84
N VAL A 380 2.28 -16.88 10.19
CA VAL A 380 3.60 -16.95 10.85
C VAL A 380 3.89 -15.64 11.59
N TRP A 381 3.68 -14.48 10.95
CA TRP A 381 3.85 -13.19 11.61
C TRP A 381 2.87 -13.00 12.78
N ARG A 382 1.59 -13.36 12.61
CA ARG A 382 0.57 -13.28 13.66
C ARG A 382 0.86 -14.17 14.86
N LEU A 383 1.41 -15.37 14.65
CA LEU A 383 1.78 -16.28 15.74
C LEU A 383 2.78 -15.61 16.68
N ILE A 384 3.85 -15.04 16.11
CA ILE A 384 4.86 -14.33 16.91
C ILE A 384 4.28 -13.05 17.51
N GLN A 385 3.44 -12.32 16.79
CA GLN A 385 2.77 -11.13 17.34
C GLN A 385 1.84 -11.49 18.50
N SER A 386 1.15 -12.65 18.44
CA SER A 386 0.31 -13.15 19.53
C SER A 386 1.15 -13.46 20.76
N PHE A 387 2.36 -14.01 20.59
CA PHE A 387 3.30 -14.13 21.70
C PHE A 387 3.63 -12.77 22.30
N VAL A 388 4.08 -11.81 21.48
CA VAL A 388 4.43 -10.44 21.91
C VAL A 388 3.28 -9.75 22.65
N ASP A 389 2.05 -9.91 22.17
CA ASP A 389 0.85 -9.34 22.78
C ASP A 389 0.48 -9.96 24.14
N ASN A 390 0.93 -11.18 24.43
CA ASN A 390 0.56 -11.93 25.65
C ASN A 390 1.70 -12.08 26.66
N VAL A 391 2.91 -11.59 26.37
CA VAL A 391 4.00 -11.62 27.36
C VAL A 391 3.69 -10.65 28.50
N PRO A 392 3.86 -11.05 29.78
CA PRO A 392 3.57 -10.18 30.92
C PRO A 392 4.65 -9.09 31.09
N TYR A 393 4.42 -7.91 30.51
CA TYR A 393 5.28 -6.74 30.72
C TYR A 393 5.12 -6.21 32.15
N PRO A 394 6.20 -6.07 32.95
CA PRO A 394 6.12 -5.53 34.30
C PRO A 394 5.64 -4.07 34.27
N GLU A 395 4.68 -3.69 35.12
CA GLU A 395 4.14 -2.33 35.15
C GLU A 395 5.20 -1.26 35.42
N SER A 396 6.22 -1.59 36.21
CA SER A 396 7.28 -0.66 36.63
C SER A 396 8.25 -0.28 35.51
N THR A 397 8.51 -1.18 34.56
CA THR A 397 9.54 -0.99 33.52
C THR A 397 8.98 -1.04 32.11
N GLN A 398 7.81 -1.67 31.93
CA GLN A 398 7.20 -1.97 30.64
C GLN A 398 8.15 -2.69 29.66
N ALA A 399 9.16 -3.40 30.19
CA ALA A 399 10.24 -3.99 29.43
C ALA A 399 10.68 -5.33 30.02
N LEU A 400 11.17 -6.23 29.17
CA LEU A 400 11.59 -7.58 29.54
C LEU A 400 13.03 -7.86 29.14
N SER A 401 13.80 -8.51 30.02
CA SER A 401 15.13 -9.00 29.67
C SER A 401 15.05 -10.21 28.73
N GLN A 402 16.16 -10.57 28.09
CA GLN A 402 16.21 -11.74 27.23
C GLN A 402 15.85 -13.03 27.98
N GLU A 403 16.33 -13.19 29.21
CA GLU A 403 16.03 -14.37 30.04
C GLU A 403 14.52 -14.50 30.32
N GLN A 404 13.86 -13.38 30.65
CA GLN A 404 12.41 -13.35 30.86
C GLN A 404 11.65 -13.70 29.58
N LEU A 405 12.10 -13.20 28.43
CA LEU A 405 11.49 -13.52 27.14
C LEU A 405 11.66 -15.00 26.77
N VAL A 406 12.85 -15.58 26.97
CA VAL A 406 13.09 -17.00 26.73
C VAL A 406 12.24 -17.87 27.66
N SER A 407 12.06 -17.46 28.91
CA SER A 407 11.16 -18.13 29.86
C SER A 407 9.70 -18.08 29.37
N ALA A 408 9.23 -16.89 28.98
CA ALA A 408 7.88 -16.70 28.43
C ALA A 408 7.67 -17.49 27.12
N TYR A 409 8.67 -17.54 26.25
CA TYR A 409 8.63 -18.33 25.01
C TYR A 409 8.41 -19.82 25.29
N LYS A 410 9.07 -20.36 26.34
CA LYS A 410 8.93 -21.77 26.73
C LYS A 410 7.56 -22.09 27.34
N SER A 411 6.95 -21.13 28.04
CA SER A 411 5.63 -21.32 28.67
C SER A 411 4.44 -20.95 27.77
N PHE A 412 4.68 -20.30 26.64
CA PHE A 412 3.63 -19.89 25.70
C PHE A 412 2.98 -21.11 25.01
N ASP A 413 1.66 -21.22 25.13
CA ASP A 413 0.89 -22.28 24.47
C ASP A 413 0.67 -21.97 22.98
N LYS A 414 1.72 -22.19 22.19
CA LYS A 414 1.68 -22.02 20.74
C LYS A 414 0.65 -22.94 20.06
N ASN A 415 0.40 -24.13 20.60
CA ASN A 415 -0.48 -25.10 19.97
C ASN A 415 -1.93 -24.60 20.03
N PHE A 416 -2.35 -24.06 21.18
CA PHE A 416 -3.65 -23.41 21.30
C PHE A 416 -3.82 -22.27 20.29
N VAL A 417 -2.83 -21.37 20.17
CA VAL A 417 -2.92 -20.24 19.22
C VAL A 417 -2.97 -20.72 17.77
N ILE A 418 -2.16 -21.71 17.41
CA ILE A 418 -2.13 -22.28 16.05
C ILE A 418 -3.47 -22.94 15.72
N GLU A 419 -3.92 -23.89 16.55
CA GLU A 419 -5.05 -24.77 16.27
C GLU A 419 -6.42 -24.10 16.47
N LYS A 420 -6.50 -23.08 17.34
CA LYS A 420 -7.76 -22.37 17.62
C LYS A 420 -7.82 -20.95 17.06
N GLY A 421 -6.67 -20.34 16.76
CA GLY A 421 -6.60 -18.92 16.41
C GLY A 421 -6.12 -18.59 15.00
N LEU A 422 -5.39 -19.50 14.34
CA LEU A 422 -4.72 -19.21 13.06
C LEU A 422 -5.18 -20.07 11.90
N THR A 423 -5.24 -21.40 12.05
CA THR A 423 -5.60 -22.30 10.94
C THR A 423 -6.05 -23.69 11.41
N GLU A 424 -6.98 -24.28 10.66
CA GLU A 424 -7.44 -25.66 10.86
C GLU A 424 -6.69 -26.66 9.97
N ASP A 425 -5.90 -26.20 8.98
CA ASP A 425 -5.16 -27.07 8.06
C ASP A 425 -3.93 -27.69 8.73
N PRO A 426 -3.83 -29.03 8.86
CA PRO A 426 -2.70 -29.69 9.52
C PRO A 426 -1.34 -29.37 8.89
N PHE A 427 -1.28 -29.20 7.56
CA PHE A 427 -0.02 -28.86 6.88
C PHE A 427 0.44 -27.44 7.24
N GLU A 428 -0.47 -26.48 7.25
CA GLU A 428 -0.20 -25.12 7.71
C GLU A 428 0.17 -25.08 9.19
N GLN A 429 -0.51 -25.85 10.06
CA GLN A 429 -0.17 -25.95 11.48
C GLN A 429 1.27 -26.44 11.68
N GLN A 430 1.73 -27.43 10.90
CA GLN A 430 3.11 -27.91 10.99
C GLN A 430 4.11 -26.84 10.53
N ALA A 431 3.80 -26.09 9.47
CA ALA A 431 4.65 -24.99 9.02
C ALA A 431 4.76 -23.87 10.08
N LEU A 432 3.66 -23.57 10.79
CA LEU A 432 3.65 -22.62 11.90
C LEU A 432 4.48 -23.11 13.09
N LYS A 433 4.47 -24.42 13.39
CA LYS A 433 5.32 -25.02 14.43
C LYS A 433 6.81 -24.88 14.09
N TRP A 434 7.21 -25.13 12.84
CA TRP A 434 8.59 -24.88 12.40
C TRP A 434 8.98 -23.41 12.49
N ALA A 435 8.09 -22.50 12.06
CA ALA A 435 8.37 -21.07 12.15
C ALA A 435 8.50 -20.56 13.61
N TRP A 436 7.81 -21.20 14.56
CA TRP A 436 7.98 -20.94 15.98
C TRP A 436 9.35 -21.41 16.51
N GLU A 437 9.84 -22.55 16.04
CA GLU A 437 11.19 -23.05 16.38
C GLU A 437 12.27 -22.12 15.80
N ASP A 438 12.12 -21.72 14.53
CA ASP A 438 12.97 -20.71 13.87
C ASP A 438 13.03 -19.39 14.67
N TYR A 439 11.91 -18.94 15.24
CA TYR A 439 11.88 -17.75 16.11
C TYR A 439 12.62 -17.98 17.44
N GLY A 440 12.49 -19.18 18.02
CA GLY A 440 13.18 -19.55 19.25
C GLY A 440 14.70 -19.46 19.13
N LEU A 441 15.25 -19.85 17.98
CA LEU A 441 16.69 -19.75 17.70
C LEU A 441 17.16 -18.29 17.68
N LEU A 442 16.41 -17.40 17.02
CA LEU A 442 16.72 -15.96 17.01
C LEU A 442 16.64 -15.34 18.41
N LEU A 443 15.62 -15.72 19.20
CA LEU A 443 15.43 -15.22 20.56
C LEU A 443 16.54 -15.67 21.52
N GLN A 444 17.10 -16.86 21.29
CA GLN A 444 18.17 -17.45 22.09
C GLN A 444 19.57 -17.07 21.60
N SER A 445 19.70 -16.22 20.57
CA SER A 445 20.99 -15.72 20.10
C SER A 445 21.77 -15.06 21.23
N LYS A 446 23.09 -15.25 21.26
CA LYS A 446 23.99 -14.63 22.23
C LYS A 446 23.90 -13.10 22.19
N ILE A 447 23.67 -12.54 21.01
CA ILE A 447 23.51 -11.10 20.78
C ILE A 447 22.19 -10.90 20.05
N PRO A 448 21.06 -10.77 20.76
CA PRO A 448 19.76 -10.57 20.12
C PRO A 448 19.68 -9.19 19.49
N VAL A 449 18.95 -9.09 18.37
CA VAL A 449 18.57 -7.79 17.79
C VAL A 449 17.52 -7.13 18.68
N ILE A 450 17.84 -5.94 19.20
CA ILE A 450 16.97 -5.17 20.10
C ILE A 450 16.68 -3.81 19.47
N TYR A 451 15.48 -3.29 19.66
CA TYR A 451 15.11 -1.93 19.26
C TYR A 451 14.82 -1.03 20.48
N ASN A 452 15.17 0.24 20.40
CA ASN A 452 14.72 1.24 21.37
C ASN A 452 13.29 1.72 21.07
N SER A 453 12.75 2.62 21.90
CA SER A 453 11.39 3.16 21.74
C SER A 453 11.22 4.01 20.47
N GLN A 454 12.32 4.53 19.91
CA GLN A 454 12.38 5.24 18.64
C GLN A 454 12.45 4.29 17.42
N GLY A 455 12.54 2.97 17.64
CA GLY A 455 12.63 1.99 16.55
C GLY A 455 14.02 1.88 15.92
N GLN A 456 15.05 2.39 16.59
CA GLN A 456 16.46 2.22 16.21
C GLN A 456 17.02 0.94 16.85
N MET A 457 17.95 0.29 16.18
CA MET A 457 18.60 -0.94 16.66
C MET A 457 19.60 -0.57 17.76
N PHE A 458 19.42 -1.13 18.94
CA PHE A 458 20.27 -0.87 20.11
C PHE A 458 21.42 -1.88 20.15
N ILE A 459 22.66 -1.38 20.06
CA ILE A 459 23.87 -2.20 20.04
C ILE A 459 24.71 -1.85 21.26
N SER A 460 24.90 -2.80 22.17
CA SER A 460 25.74 -2.61 23.36
C SER A 460 26.33 -3.95 23.83
N LEU A 461 27.39 -3.89 24.63
CA LEU A 461 28.02 -5.08 25.24
C LEU A 461 27.10 -5.84 26.22
N ASN A 462 26.01 -5.22 26.69
CA ASN A 462 25.07 -5.79 27.65
C ASN A 462 23.65 -5.92 27.06
N THR A 463 23.53 -6.28 25.78
CA THR A 463 22.24 -6.46 25.08
C THR A 463 21.30 -7.42 25.82
N ALA A 464 21.79 -8.54 26.35
CA ALA A 464 20.98 -9.51 27.08
C ALA A 464 20.24 -8.92 28.31
N LYS A 465 20.82 -7.88 28.94
CA LYS A 465 20.24 -7.17 30.10
C LYS A 465 19.36 -5.99 29.70
N THR A 466 19.38 -5.60 28.42
CA THR A 466 18.58 -4.48 27.93
C THR A 466 17.11 -4.89 27.84
N GLY A 467 16.24 -4.14 28.51
CA GLY A 467 14.80 -4.41 28.50
C GLY A 467 14.18 -4.15 27.13
N GLN A 468 13.37 -5.09 26.64
CA GLN A 468 12.63 -4.99 25.40
C GLN A 468 11.15 -4.71 25.67
N THR A 469 10.63 -3.62 25.10
CA THR A 469 9.22 -3.22 25.20
C THR A 469 8.37 -3.94 24.16
N TRP A 470 7.04 -3.87 24.30
CA TRP A 470 6.10 -4.35 23.28
C TRP A 470 6.41 -3.77 21.90
N LYS A 471 6.67 -2.46 21.80
CA LYS A 471 7.01 -1.78 20.54
C LYS A 471 8.30 -2.33 19.92
N SER A 472 9.31 -2.59 20.75
CA SER A 472 10.59 -3.16 20.34
C SER A 472 10.39 -4.56 19.71
N LEU A 473 9.63 -5.41 20.39
CA LEU A 473 9.38 -6.78 19.95
C LEU A 473 8.46 -6.86 18.72
N SER A 474 7.46 -5.99 18.63
CA SER A 474 6.62 -5.87 17.43
C SER A 474 7.43 -5.44 16.20
N LYS A 475 8.38 -4.49 16.37
CA LYS A 475 9.30 -4.07 15.30
C LYS A 475 10.25 -5.20 14.92
N ALA A 476 10.79 -5.92 15.91
CA ALA A 476 11.64 -7.09 15.69
C ALA A 476 10.89 -8.17 14.89
N ASN A 477 9.63 -8.45 15.22
CA ASN A 477 8.80 -9.39 14.48
C ASN A 477 8.52 -8.94 13.04
N LEU A 478 8.31 -7.64 12.81
CA LEU A 478 8.19 -7.09 11.44
C LEU A 478 9.47 -7.33 10.63
N MET A 479 10.65 -6.99 11.19
CA MET A 479 11.93 -7.20 10.49
C MET A 479 12.21 -8.68 10.26
N ARG A 480 11.86 -9.57 11.21
CA ARG A 480 11.91 -11.02 11.03
C ARG A 480 11.01 -11.48 9.90
N GLY A 481 9.78 -10.96 9.81
CA GLY A 481 8.86 -11.24 8.72
C GLY A 481 9.42 -10.85 7.35
N LEU A 482 9.98 -9.64 7.23
CA LEU A 482 10.63 -9.18 6.00
C LEU A 482 11.85 -10.03 5.61
N SER A 483 12.67 -10.40 6.61
CA SER A 483 13.84 -11.27 6.42
C SER A 483 13.43 -12.64 5.91
N ARG A 484 12.38 -13.22 6.48
CA ARG A 484 11.83 -14.51 6.04
C ARG A 484 11.29 -14.44 4.61
N ILE A 485 10.58 -13.37 4.23
CA ILE A 485 10.09 -13.18 2.86
C ILE A 485 11.26 -13.07 1.87
N LEU A 486 12.32 -12.35 2.23
CA LEU A 486 13.55 -12.27 1.44
C LEU A 486 14.18 -13.64 1.25
N MET A 487 14.33 -14.42 2.34
CA MET A 487 14.88 -15.78 2.27
C MET A 487 14.02 -16.70 1.41
N ILE A 488 12.69 -16.69 1.57
CA ILE A 488 11.80 -17.53 0.76
C ILE A 488 11.97 -17.26 -0.73
N GLY A 489 12.11 -15.99 -1.12
CA GLY A 489 12.20 -15.61 -2.53
C GLY A 489 13.57 -15.81 -3.17
N TYR A 490 14.65 -15.72 -2.40
CA TYR A 490 16.02 -15.58 -2.93
C TYR A 490 17.06 -16.46 -2.22
N GLY A 491 16.62 -17.27 -1.27
CA GLY A 491 17.45 -18.25 -0.57
C GLY A 491 17.28 -19.65 -1.12
N ASP A 492 18.27 -20.48 -0.85
CA ASP A 492 18.27 -21.91 -1.09
C ASP A 492 17.76 -22.67 0.14
N ASN A 493 17.30 -23.91 -0.05
CA ASN A 493 16.83 -24.82 1.01
C ASN A 493 15.68 -24.27 1.89
N VAL A 494 14.76 -23.50 1.30
CA VAL A 494 13.61 -22.87 1.98
C VAL A 494 12.41 -23.80 2.23
N ASP A 495 12.48 -25.07 1.81
CA ASP A 495 11.34 -25.99 1.81
C ASP A 495 10.92 -26.46 3.23
N LYS A 496 11.75 -26.22 4.26
CA LYS A 496 11.53 -26.67 5.65
C LYS A 496 11.72 -25.52 6.65
N THR A 497 12.60 -25.69 7.64
CA THR A 497 12.95 -24.69 8.65
C THR A 497 13.86 -23.64 8.04
N MET A 498 13.68 -22.35 8.37
CA MET A 498 14.54 -21.28 7.86
C MET A 498 15.96 -21.38 8.40
N SER A 499 16.17 -22.10 9.51
CA SER A 499 17.50 -22.41 10.03
C SER A 499 18.41 -23.17 9.08
N GLN A 500 17.86 -23.83 8.06
CA GLN A 500 18.63 -24.54 7.01
C GLN A 500 18.74 -23.73 5.71
N ALA A 501 18.01 -22.62 5.62
CA ALA A 501 17.98 -21.77 4.44
C ALA A 501 19.16 -20.79 4.45
N GLY A 502 19.66 -20.46 3.27
CA GLY A 502 20.75 -19.52 3.09
C GLY A 502 20.61 -18.71 1.81
N ILE A 503 20.93 -17.42 1.86
CA ILE A 503 20.94 -16.55 0.68
C ILE A 503 22.37 -16.47 0.16
N SER A 504 22.61 -16.83 -1.10
CA SER A 504 23.89 -16.63 -1.77
C SER A 504 24.07 -15.19 -2.22
N LYS A 505 25.30 -14.84 -2.62
CA LYS A 505 25.61 -13.54 -3.24
C LYS A 505 24.73 -13.28 -4.46
N GLU A 506 24.55 -14.28 -5.31
CA GLU A 506 23.72 -14.24 -6.53
C GLU A 506 22.24 -14.06 -6.17
N GLY A 507 21.77 -14.75 -5.13
CA GLY A 507 20.41 -14.60 -4.61
C GLY A 507 20.11 -13.15 -4.20
N LEU A 508 20.98 -12.54 -3.38
CA LEU A 508 20.79 -11.16 -2.96
C LEU A 508 20.94 -10.17 -4.12
N SER A 509 21.87 -10.39 -5.05
CA SER A 509 21.95 -9.59 -6.27
C SER A 509 20.68 -9.67 -7.11
N SER A 510 20.07 -10.86 -7.25
CA SER A 510 18.81 -11.02 -7.96
C SER A 510 17.67 -10.26 -7.28
N TRP A 511 17.62 -10.23 -5.94
CA TRP A 511 16.66 -9.41 -5.20
C TRP A 511 16.85 -7.92 -5.51
N TYR A 512 18.09 -7.43 -5.51
CA TYR A 512 18.36 -6.04 -5.87
C TYR A 512 17.85 -5.71 -7.28
N ASP A 513 18.05 -6.56 -8.29
CA ASP A 513 17.63 -6.29 -9.67
C ASP A 513 16.10 -6.24 -9.83
N ASP A 514 15.38 -7.12 -9.15
CA ASP A 514 13.92 -7.18 -9.22
C ASP A 514 13.26 -5.95 -8.58
N PHE A 515 13.82 -5.48 -7.47
CA PHE A 515 13.25 -4.38 -6.70
C PHE A 515 13.91 -3.01 -6.96
N LYS A 516 14.98 -2.95 -7.77
CA LYS A 516 15.75 -1.73 -8.05
C LYS A 516 14.86 -0.56 -8.44
N GLU A 517 14.03 -0.73 -9.47
CA GLU A 517 13.19 0.35 -10.01
C GLU A 517 12.22 0.88 -8.96
N PHE A 518 11.58 -0.01 -8.21
CA PHE A 518 10.68 0.37 -7.13
C PHE A 518 11.41 1.14 -6.02
N PHE A 519 12.58 0.67 -5.59
CA PHE A 519 13.35 1.35 -4.55
C PHE A 519 14.00 2.66 -5.02
N LEU A 520 14.24 2.83 -6.32
CA LEU A 520 14.63 4.11 -6.90
C LEU A 520 13.48 5.12 -6.84
N ASP A 521 12.27 4.70 -7.22
CA ASP A 521 11.08 5.55 -7.20
C ASP A 521 10.76 6.08 -5.81
N ILE A 522 10.85 5.24 -4.77
CA ILE A 522 10.63 5.65 -3.38
C ILE A 522 11.87 6.31 -2.73
N GLY A 523 12.95 6.54 -3.47
CA GLY A 523 14.16 7.20 -2.97
C GLY A 523 14.92 6.39 -1.91
N ALA A 524 14.76 5.07 -1.89
CA ALA A 524 15.49 4.17 -1.00
C ALA A 524 16.86 3.79 -1.58
N PHE A 525 16.94 3.59 -2.90
CA PHE A 525 18.20 3.30 -3.60
C PHE A 525 18.79 4.53 -4.26
N ASP A 526 20.11 4.56 -4.34
CA ASP A 526 20.85 5.61 -5.02
C ASP A 526 20.98 5.28 -6.52
N PRO A 527 20.45 6.11 -7.44
CA PRO A 527 20.50 5.86 -8.89
C PRO A 527 21.92 5.80 -9.45
N ARG A 528 22.91 6.35 -8.75
CA ARG A 528 24.33 6.30 -9.13
C ARG A 528 24.95 4.94 -8.89
N THR A 529 24.36 4.16 -8.00
CA THR A 529 24.84 2.82 -7.66
C THR A 529 24.19 1.79 -8.58
N GLY A 530 25.00 0.87 -9.12
CA GLY A 530 24.51 -0.29 -9.85
C GLY A 530 23.82 -1.30 -8.93
N ASN A 531 23.84 -2.58 -9.29
CA ASN A 531 23.39 -3.63 -8.40
C ASN A 531 24.30 -3.67 -7.16
N SER A 532 23.75 -3.33 -5.99
CA SER A 532 24.48 -3.32 -4.71
C SER A 532 24.40 -4.64 -3.96
N GLY A 533 23.67 -5.65 -4.46
CA GLY A 533 23.40 -6.89 -3.74
C GLY A 533 24.65 -7.69 -3.39
N GLY A 534 25.61 -7.81 -4.32
CA GLY A 534 26.87 -8.49 -4.04
C GLY A 534 27.70 -7.79 -2.95
N ARG A 535 27.65 -6.46 -2.87
CA ARG A 535 28.29 -5.67 -1.80
C ARG A 535 27.53 -5.85 -0.48
N SER A 536 26.21 -5.71 -0.51
CA SER A 536 25.36 -5.88 0.68
C SER A 536 25.42 -7.28 1.26
N PHE A 537 25.62 -8.30 0.42
CA PHE A 537 25.87 -9.68 0.86
C PHE A 537 27.14 -9.75 1.71
N GLN A 538 28.24 -9.17 1.22
CA GLN A 538 29.49 -9.14 1.96
C GLN A 538 29.40 -8.29 3.22
N GLU A 539 28.69 -7.16 3.17
CA GLU A 539 28.44 -6.34 4.36
C GLU A 539 27.71 -7.14 5.43
N ALA A 540 26.65 -7.88 5.05
CA ALA A 540 25.93 -8.74 5.97
C ALA A 540 26.84 -9.84 6.55
N ASN A 541 27.60 -10.51 5.69
CA ASN A 541 28.46 -11.62 6.07
C ASN A 541 29.63 -11.17 6.98
N PHE A 542 30.10 -9.93 6.84
CA PHE A 542 31.21 -9.40 7.63
C PHE A 542 30.78 -8.66 8.90
N PHE A 543 29.63 -7.97 8.88
CA PHE A 543 29.35 -6.96 9.91
C PHE A 543 28.07 -7.20 10.72
N THR A 544 27.33 -8.27 10.45
CA THR A 544 26.24 -8.71 11.34
C THR A 544 26.80 -9.42 12.58
N PHE A 545 26.02 -9.66 13.63
CA PHE A 545 26.49 -10.38 14.81
C PHE A 545 26.85 -11.83 14.48
N SER A 546 25.99 -12.48 13.69
CA SER A 546 26.07 -13.88 13.31
C SER A 546 26.96 -14.13 12.08
N GLY A 547 27.46 -13.05 11.45
CA GLY A 547 28.40 -13.10 10.32
C GLY A 547 29.55 -14.09 10.51
N ASN A 548 29.89 -14.90 9.50
CA ASN A 548 30.95 -15.89 9.66
C ASN A 548 31.95 -15.98 8.50
N GLY A 549 31.80 -15.17 7.45
CA GLY A 549 32.70 -15.11 6.29
C GLY A 549 32.46 -16.18 5.23
N ASN A 550 31.36 -16.93 5.27
CA ASN A 550 31.06 -18.02 4.34
C ASN A 550 30.46 -17.51 3.01
N GLU A 551 29.91 -18.42 2.19
CA GLU A 551 29.30 -18.12 0.89
C GLU A 551 27.77 -17.95 0.94
N THR A 552 27.15 -18.00 2.14
CA THR A 552 25.70 -17.96 2.31
C THR A 552 25.28 -17.22 3.57
N MET A 553 24.36 -16.27 3.46
CA MET A 553 23.73 -15.62 4.61
C MET A 553 22.63 -16.51 5.19
N ASP A 554 22.82 -17.00 6.41
CA ASP A 554 21.81 -17.79 7.11
C ASP A 554 20.64 -16.93 7.64
N GLN A 555 19.72 -17.55 8.39
CA GLN A 555 18.57 -16.86 8.96
C GLN A 555 18.93 -15.72 9.91
N ALA A 556 19.93 -15.92 10.77
CA ALA A 556 20.33 -14.92 11.75
C ALA A 556 21.06 -13.76 11.06
N GLU A 557 21.99 -14.07 10.15
CA GLU A 557 22.69 -13.08 9.34
C GLU A 557 21.71 -12.25 8.48
N THR A 558 20.73 -12.89 7.86
CA THR A 558 19.70 -12.19 7.06
C THR A 558 18.81 -11.30 7.94
N TYR A 559 18.40 -11.81 9.12
CA TYR A 559 17.60 -11.05 10.06
C TYR A 559 18.33 -9.80 10.56
N GLU A 560 19.60 -9.94 10.94
CA GLU A 560 20.44 -8.85 11.42
C GLU A 560 20.77 -7.84 10.31
N PHE A 561 20.97 -8.31 9.07
CA PHE A 561 21.16 -7.45 7.90
C PHE A 561 19.94 -6.58 7.63
N VAL A 562 18.75 -7.18 7.50
CA VAL A 562 17.49 -6.44 7.28
C VAL A 562 17.23 -5.48 8.43
N SER A 563 17.48 -5.93 9.66
CA SER A 563 17.32 -5.09 10.86
C SER A 563 18.22 -3.85 10.82
N THR A 564 19.49 -4.04 10.43
CA THR A 564 20.46 -2.95 10.29
C THR A 564 20.09 -2.00 9.15
N LEU A 565 19.68 -2.53 8.00
CA LEU A 565 19.27 -1.73 6.84
C LEU A 565 18.12 -0.77 7.19
N PHE A 566 17.08 -1.25 7.87
CA PHE A 566 15.94 -0.41 8.24
C PHE A 566 16.22 0.50 9.44
N ALA A 567 16.93 0.02 10.45
CA ALA A 567 17.19 0.80 11.65
C ALA A 567 18.27 1.86 11.43
N ALA A 568 19.43 1.47 10.90
CA ALA A 568 20.55 2.37 10.65
C ALA A 568 20.34 3.16 9.35
N GLY A 569 20.07 2.45 8.25
CA GLY A 569 20.05 3.01 6.90
C GLY A 569 18.81 3.83 6.55
N LEU A 570 17.73 3.75 7.34
CA LEU A 570 16.53 4.57 7.16
C LEU A 570 16.19 5.40 8.40
N ALA A 571 15.95 4.76 9.55
CA ALA A 571 15.44 5.47 10.72
C ALA A 571 16.47 6.46 11.32
N THR A 572 17.66 5.98 11.68
CA THR A 572 18.72 6.83 12.26
C THR A 572 19.24 7.86 11.25
N SER A 573 19.39 7.47 9.98
CA SER A 573 19.81 8.42 8.94
C SER A 573 18.78 9.52 8.68
N GLU A 574 17.48 9.23 8.70
CA GLU A 574 16.44 10.26 8.51
C GLU A 574 16.37 11.19 9.72
N ALA A 575 16.53 10.67 10.94
CA ALA A 575 16.62 11.49 12.16
C ALA A 575 17.82 12.45 12.10
N LEU A 576 18.98 11.96 11.65
CA LEU A 576 20.18 12.76 11.46
C LEU A 576 20.01 13.80 10.34
N GLN A 577 19.54 13.38 9.15
CA GLN A 577 19.32 14.25 8.01
C GLN A 577 18.32 15.36 8.33
N SER A 578 17.15 15.02 8.88
CA SER A 578 16.11 15.98 9.24
C SER A 578 16.54 16.94 10.36
N GLY A 579 17.32 16.45 11.32
CA GLY A 579 17.90 17.27 12.39
C GLY A 579 18.90 18.29 11.86
N LEU A 580 19.85 17.85 11.03
CA LEU A 580 20.93 18.71 10.52
C LEU A 580 20.51 19.61 9.36
N THR A 581 19.46 19.25 8.61
CA THR A 581 18.86 20.13 7.60
C THR A 581 18.39 21.45 8.22
N LYS A 582 17.99 21.48 9.50
CA LYS A 582 17.55 22.72 10.16
C LYS A 582 18.67 23.74 10.37
N VAL A 583 19.94 23.33 10.29
CA VAL A 583 21.10 24.17 10.65
C VAL A 583 22.12 24.25 9.52
N CYS A 584 22.33 23.15 8.79
CA CYS A 584 23.39 23.01 7.79
C CYS A 584 22.88 22.95 6.34
N ALA A 585 21.57 23.12 6.10
CA ALA A 585 21.00 23.02 4.77
C ALA A 585 21.50 24.10 3.82
N MET A 586 21.66 23.67 2.56
CA MET A 586 21.91 24.52 1.42
C MET A 586 20.65 24.62 0.56
N GLU A 587 20.56 25.65 -0.29
CA GLU A 587 19.40 25.83 -1.19
C GLU A 587 19.29 24.73 -2.25
N THR A 588 20.43 24.12 -2.61
CA THR A 588 20.49 23.05 -3.60
C THR A 588 20.00 21.73 -3.02
N LYS A 589 19.21 20.99 -3.81
CA LYS A 589 18.71 19.66 -3.45
C LYS A 589 19.57 18.56 -4.04
N ASP A 590 19.68 17.46 -3.31
CA ASP A 590 20.29 16.22 -3.75
C ASP A 590 19.35 15.38 -4.62
N LEU A 591 19.83 14.20 -5.06
CA LEU A 591 19.08 13.28 -5.91
C LEU A 591 17.82 12.70 -5.25
N PHE A 592 17.69 12.82 -3.93
CA PHE A 592 16.54 12.37 -3.15
C PHE A 592 15.56 13.53 -2.85
N GLY A 593 15.79 14.71 -3.43
CA GLY A 593 14.98 15.90 -3.20
C GLY A 593 15.17 16.54 -1.82
N LYS A 594 16.18 16.12 -1.06
CA LYS A 594 16.55 16.69 0.25
C LYS A 594 17.61 17.76 0.05
N ALA A 595 17.74 18.71 0.98
CA ALA A 595 18.78 19.73 0.89
C ALA A 595 20.17 19.08 1.06
N PHE A 596 21.15 19.49 0.24
CA PHE A 596 22.54 19.24 0.55
C PHE A 596 22.90 19.90 1.89
N LEU A 597 23.83 19.30 2.63
CA LEU A 597 24.35 19.84 3.87
C LEU A 597 25.78 20.35 3.65
N LYS A 598 26.11 21.54 4.18
CA LYS A 598 27.47 22.07 4.13
C LYS A 598 28.40 21.22 5.02
N GLN A 599 29.47 20.66 4.44
CA GLN A 599 30.34 19.70 5.10
C GLN A 599 30.91 20.19 6.44
N ASP A 600 31.48 21.40 6.51
CA ASP A 600 32.08 21.92 7.75
C ASP A 600 31.03 22.09 8.87
N CYS A 601 29.82 22.52 8.50
CA CYS A 601 28.69 22.62 9.43
C CYS A 601 28.27 21.23 9.90
N PHE A 602 28.13 20.28 8.97
CA PHE A 602 27.77 18.90 9.26
C PHE A 602 28.76 18.25 10.22
N GLN A 603 30.06 18.36 9.94
CA GLN A 603 31.12 17.83 10.79
C GLN A 603 31.06 18.40 12.21
N LYS A 604 30.84 19.71 12.34
CA LYS A 604 30.75 20.36 13.65
C LYS A 604 29.50 19.93 14.42
N GLU A 605 28.32 20.01 13.80
CA GLU A 605 27.06 19.69 14.47
C GLU A 605 26.91 18.20 14.76
N LEU A 606 27.44 17.33 13.91
CA LEU A 606 27.49 15.89 14.17
C LEU A 606 28.30 15.58 15.44
N LYS A 607 29.48 16.20 15.64
CA LYS A 607 30.26 16.01 16.87
C LYS A 607 29.47 16.47 18.10
N ASN A 608 28.87 17.66 18.02
CA ASN A 608 28.21 18.30 19.15
C ASN A 608 26.94 17.58 19.62
N ARG A 609 26.28 16.84 18.71
CA ARG A 609 25.00 16.18 18.96
C ARG A 609 25.06 14.68 18.69
N PHE A 610 26.26 14.09 18.72
CA PHE A 610 26.46 12.70 18.33
C PHE A 610 25.60 11.77 19.21
N ASP A 611 25.59 12.01 20.51
CA ASP A 611 24.81 11.30 21.52
C ASP A 611 23.29 11.37 21.30
N VAL A 612 22.79 12.47 20.73
CA VAL A 612 21.37 12.62 20.40
C VAL A 612 20.96 11.66 19.27
N TYR A 613 21.75 11.61 18.20
CA TYR A 613 21.41 10.81 17.01
C TYR A 613 21.78 9.33 17.16
N PHE A 614 22.84 9.05 17.91
CA PHE A 614 23.45 7.72 18.06
C PHE A 614 23.34 7.19 19.50
N SER A 615 22.28 7.58 20.23
CA SER A 615 21.97 7.03 21.56
C SER A 615 21.78 5.51 21.56
N ASN A 616 21.51 4.93 20.39
CA ASN A 616 21.35 3.50 20.18
C ASN A 616 22.68 2.72 20.01
N VAL A 617 23.82 3.42 19.91
CA VAL A 617 25.18 2.84 19.88
C VAL A 617 26.08 3.51 20.94
N PRO A 618 25.78 3.31 22.24
CA PRO A 618 26.41 4.05 23.34
C PRO A 618 27.95 3.95 23.38
N GLY A 619 28.54 2.82 22.98
CA GLY A 619 29.99 2.68 22.95
C GLY A 619 30.64 3.60 21.91
N MET A 620 30.07 3.69 20.71
CA MET A 620 30.47 4.67 19.69
C MET A 620 30.29 6.11 20.18
N ALA A 621 29.17 6.43 20.84
CA ALA A 621 28.94 7.78 21.35
C ALA A 621 29.96 8.18 22.43
N ALA A 622 30.29 7.27 23.34
CA ALA A 622 31.34 7.47 24.34
C ALA A 622 32.71 7.65 23.69
N TYR A 623 33.03 6.85 22.67
CA TYR A 623 34.26 6.98 21.89
C TYR A 623 34.38 8.36 21.24
N ILE A 624 33.36 8.83 20.51
CA ILE A 624 33.40 10.15 19.85
C ILE A 624 33.58 11.29 20.86
N LYS A 625 32.92 11.20 22.02
CA LYS A 625 33.08 12.19 23.10
C LYS A 625 34.51 12.24 23.66
N SER A 626 35.25 11.14 23.60
CA SER A 626 36.65 11.08 24.06
C SER A 626 37.65 11.70 23.07
N LEU A 627 37.25 11.93 21.82
CA LEU A 627 38.16 12.43 20.78
C LEU A 627 38.42 13.94 20.91
N ASN A 628 39.69 14.32 20.91
CA ASN A 628 40.07 15.71 20.71
C ASN A 628 39.77 16.18 19.27
N ASP A 629 39.90 17.47 18.98
CA ASP A 629 39.50 18.02 17.68
C ASP A 629 40.30 17.45 16.50
N LYS A 630 41.58 17.15 16.68
CA LYS A 630 42.42 16.54 15.64
C LYS A 630 41.97 15.10 15.36
N GLN A 631 41.75 14.32 16.41
CA GLN A 631 41.28 12.94 16.29
C GLN A 631 39.87 12.88 15.69
N TRP A 632 38.98 13.79 16.07
CA TRP A 632 37.66 13.90 15.47
C TRP A 632 37.74 14.24 13.98
N ALA A 633 38.58 15.20 13.60
CA ALA A 633 38.76 15.56 12.20
C ALA A 633 39.28 14.38 11.37
N GLU A 634 40.25 13.63 11.91
CA GLU A 634 40.74 12.41 11.28
C GLU A 634 39.64 11.34 11.15
N PHE A 635 38.88 11.09 12.21
CA PHE A 635 37.77 10.12 12.22
C PHE A 635 36.72 10.45 11.17
N PHE A 636 36.29 11.72 11.15
CA PHE A 636 35.31 12.21 10.21
C PHE A 636 35.81 12.11 8.77
N ASN A 637 37.08 12.40 8.51
CA ASN A 637 37.65 12.30 7.16
C ASN A 637 37.65 10.86 6.63
N TYR A 638 37.98 9.86 7.46
CA TYR A 638 37.86 8.45 7.06
C TYR A 638 36.41 8.04 6.82
N LEU A 639 35.50 8.49 7.69
CA LEU A 639 34.06 8.22 7.56
C LEU A 639 33.52 8.82 6.26
N LEU A 640 33.88 10.07 5.95
CA LEU A 640 33.51 10.77 4.73
C LEU A 640 34.06 10.08 3.49
N ALA A 641 35.37 9.78 3.46
CA ALA A 641 36.00 9.08 2.33
C ALA A 641 35.32 7.73 2.04
N THR A 642 34.97 7.00 3.10
CA THR A 642 34.29 5.71 2.98
C THR A 642 32.84 5.89 2.49
N SER A 643 32.16 6.95 2.91
CA SER A 643 30.78 7.25 2.47
C SER A 643 30.68 7.96 1.11
N ALA A 644 31.79 8.38 0.51
CA ALA A 644 31.79 9.18 -0.71
C ALA A 644 31.17 8.42 -1.89
N THR A 645 30.32 9.10 -2.66
CA THR A 645 29.73 8.55 -3.89
C THR A 645 30.61 8.87 -5.10
N PRO A 646 30.41 8.19 -6.26
CA PRO A 646 31.23 8.42 -7.45
C PRO A 646 31.28 9.87 -7.95
N ASP A 647 30.25 10.66 -7.69
CA ASP A 647 30.07 12.05 -8.10
C ASP A 647 30.09 13.04 -6.93
N GLN A 648 30.71 12.66 -5.81
CA GLN A 648 30.77 13.47 -4.60
C GLN A 648 31.23 14.91 -4.90
N LYS A 649 30.42 15.90 -4.51
CA LYS A 649 30.80 17.31 -4.59
C LYS A 649 31.61 17.71 -3.36
N ALA A 650 32.77 18.32 -3.58
CA ALA A 650 33.62 18.79 -2.49
C ALA A 650 32.91 19.84 -1.62
N GLY A 651 32.88 19.63 -0.30
CA GLY A 651 32.23 20.52 0.65
C GLY A 651 30.72 20.29 0.83
N PHE A 652 30.14 19.28 0.17
CA PHE A 652 28.73 18.91 0.27
C PHE A 652 28.60 17.53 0.90
N ILE A 653 27.53 17.34 1.69
CA ILE A 653 27.08 16.05 2.22
C ILE A 653 25.65 15.83 1.72
N ASP A 654 25.41 14.71 1.04
CA ASP A 654 24.09 14.32 0.55
C ASP A 654 23.46 13.21 1.41
N THR A 655 22.20 12.88 1.12
CA THR A 655 21.48 11.84 1.84
C THR A 655 22.15 10.46 1.74
N ALA A 656 22.80 10.12 0.62
CA ALA A 656 23.49 8.84 0.46
C ALA A 656 24.74 8.76 1.34
N ASN A 657 25.48 9.87 1.49
CA ASN A 657 26.58 9.97 2.44
C ASN A 657 26.08 9.69 3.85
N VAL A 658 25.04 10.39 4.30
CA VAL A 658 24.49 10.24 5.66
C VAL A 658 24.05 8.81 5.93
N ARG A 659 23.31 8.17 5.02
CA ARG A 659 22.90 6.76 5.15
C ARG A 659 24.09 5.81 5.27
N THR A 660 25.11 6.01 4.44
CA THR A 660 26.32 5.17 4.42
C THR A 660 27.15 5.37 5.69
N MET A 661 27.35 6.62 6.12
CA MET A 661 28.04 6.95 7.37
C MET A 661 27.36 6.29 8.57
N THR A 662 26.04 6.46 8.70
CA THR A 662 25.27 5.87 9.79
C THR A 662 25.39 4.34 9.80
N THR A 663 25.31 3.70 8.64
CA THR A 663 25.41 2.24 8.51
C THR A 663 26.80 1.73 8.90
N ILE A 664 27.87 2.39 8.44
CA ILE A 664 29.26 2.06 8.82
C ILE A 664 29.46 2.15 10.33
N LEU A 665 28.90 3.18 10.99
CA LEU A 665 29.02 3.33 12.44
C LEU A 665 28.36 2.18 13.20
N HIS A 666 27.26 1.63 12.70
CA HIS A 666 26.63 0.43 13.27
C HIS A 666 27.47 -0.81 13.02
N TYR A 667 28.04 -0.97 11.83
CA TYR A 667 28.94 -2.08 11.52
C TYR A 667 30.19 -2.09 12.41
N VAL A 668 30.79 -0.93 12.66
CA VAL A 668 31.92 -0.80 13.61
C VAL A 668 31.47 -1.22 15.01
N GLU A 669 30.31 -0.77 15.48
CA GLU A 669 29.81 -1.12 16.82
C GLU A 669 29.43 -2.60 16.95
N ASN A 670 28.94 -3.23 15.87
CA ASN A 670 28.70 -4.67 15.83
C ASN A 670 29.99 -5.44 16.05
N LEU A 671 31.07 -5.10 15.34
CA LEU A 671 32.37 -5.74 15.53
C LEU A 671 32.87 -5.56 16.96
N MET A 672 32.78 -4.36 17.52
CA MET A 672 33.12 -4.10 18.93
C MET A 672 32.35 -5.03 19.86
N THR A 673 31.04 -5.17 19.65
CA THR A 673 30.19 -6.01 20.50
C THR A 673 30.54 -7.50 20.44
N ILE A 674 31.09 -7.97 19.31
CA ILE A 674 31.44 -9.38 19.10
C ILE A 674 32.82 -9.71 19.69
N TYR A 675 33.80 -8.83 19.47
CA TYR A 675 35.22 -9.14 19.66
C TYR A 675 35.91 -8.41 20.82
N ASP A 676 35.31 -7.35 21.40
CA ASP A 676 35.82 -6.67 22.62
C ASP A 676 35.47 -7.52 23.84
N ALA A 677 36.26 -8.57 24.07
CA ALA A 677 35.97 -9.62 25.04
C ALA A 677 36.20 -9.14 26.48
N ASP A 678 37.17 -8.26 26.70
CA ASP A 678 37.48 -7.67 28.01
C ASP A 678 36.72 -6.37 28.29
N GLN A 679 35.96 -5.86 27.31
CA GLN A 679 35.08 -4.69 27.39
C GLN A 679 35.83 -3.36 27.59
N ASN A 680 37.09 -3.30 27.20
CA ASN A 680 37.95 -2.14 27.39
C ASN A 680 37.77 -1.06 26.30
N GLN A 681 36.88 -1.27 25.32
CA GLN A 681 36.56 -0.37 24.20
C GLN A 681 37.63 -0.29 23.09
N THR A 682 38.59 -1.19 23.07
CA THR A 682 39.61 -1.37 22.03
C THR A 682 39.68 -2.86 21.65
N PHE A 683 40.53 -3.22 20.67
CA PHE A 683 40.88 -4.60 20.40
C PHE A 683 42.37 -4.81 20.62
N SER A 684 42.68 -5.79 21.45
CA SER A 684 43.98 -6.43 21.51
C SER A 684 44.32 -7.11 20.17
N LEU A 685 45.60 -7.43 19.97
CA LEU A 685 46.03 -8.17 18.77
C LEU A 685 45.35 -9.55 18.67
N ASP A 686 45.09 -10.20 19.80
CA ASP A 686 44.43 -11.51 19.84
C ASP A 686 42.95 -11.41 19.43
N GLU A 687 42.25 -10.37 19.85
CA GLU A 687 40.87 -10.10 19.40
C GLU A 687 40.80 -9.76 17.91
N VAL A 688 41.78 -9.02 17.39
CA VAL A 688 41.92 -8.80 15.94
C VAL A 688 42.13 -10.12 15.20
N TYR A 689 42.97 -11.03 15.71
CA TYR A 689 43.13 -12.35 15.10
C TYR A 689 41.87 -13.21 15.22
N ALA A 690 41.10 -13.09 16.31
CA ALA A 690 39.82 -13.77 16.47
C ALA A 690 38.77 -13.31 15.43
N ALA A 691 38.84 -12.07 14.97
CA ALA A 691 37.99 -11.55 13.90
C ALA A 691 38.42 -11.98 12.49
N ALA A 692 39.69 -12.37 12.30
CA ALA A 692 40.27 -12.64 11.00
C ALA A 692 39.53 -13.72 10.16
N PRO A 693 39.07 -14.87 10.71
CA PRO A 693 38.38 -15.92 9.95
C PRO A 693 37.22 -15.40 9.10
N ARG A 694 36.47 -14.42 9.64
CA ARG A 694 35.32 -13.81 8.98
C ARG A 694 35.65 -13.10 7.67
N PHE A 695 36.88 -12.61 7.52
CA PHE A 695 37.32 -11.89 6.33
C PHE A 695 38.15 -12.77 5.38
N MET A 696 38.43 -14.02 5.75
CA MET A 696 39.36 -14.88 5.00
C MET A 696 38.88 -15.20 3.59
N SER A 697 37.59 -15.51 3.40
CA SER A 697 37.05 -15.80 2.06
C SER A 697 37.27 -14.64 1.09
N PHE A 698 37.01 -13.41 1.55
CA PHE A 698 37.29 -12.21 0.79
C PHE A 698 38.77 -12.00 0.51
N LEU A 699 39.63 -12.15 1.54
CA LEU A 699 41.06 -11.97 1.38
C LEU A 699 41.68 -13.02 0.43
N LYS A 700 41.16 -14.25 0.42
CA LYS A 700 41.51 -15.29 -0.56
C LYS A 700 41.12 -14.90 -1.98
N THR A 701 39.97 -14.24 -2.14
CA THR A 701 39.54 -13.71 -3.45
C THR A 701 40.45 -12.57 -3.92
N VAL A 702 40.86 -11.68 -3.01
CA VAL A 702 41.75 -10.55 -3.35
C VAL A 702 43.19 -11.02 -3.60
N LYS A 703 43.66 -12.06 -2.90
CA LYS A 703 45.01 -12.63 -3.05
C LYS A 703 44.98 -14.16 -3.16
N PRO A 704 44.59 -14.69 -4.33
CA PRO A 704 44.53 -16.14 -4.55
C PRO A 704 45.89 -16.81 -4.30
N GLY A 705 45.86 -18.01 -3.71
CA GLY A 705 47.07 -18.82 -3.45
C GLY A 705 47.93 -18.39 -2.26
N THR A 706 47.54 -17.33 -1.53
CA THR A 706 48.24 -16.94 -0.29
C THR A 706 47.85 -17.86 0.87
N PRO A 707 48.80 -18.44 1.63
CA PRO A 707 48.49 -19.29 2.78
C PRO A 707 47.71 -18.54 3.86
N ASP A 708 46.80 -19.23 4.55
CA ASP A 708 45.91 -18.66 5.57
C ASP A 708 46.66 -17.89 6.67
N THR A 709 47.84 -18.36 7.09
CA THR A 709 48.68 -17.65 8.07
C THR A 709 49.07 -16.25 7.59
N PHE A 710 49.46 -16.08 6.33
CA PHE A 710 49.80 -14.78 5.77
C PHE A 710 48.56 -13.91 5.56
N LEU A 711 47.38 -14.51 5.32
CA LEU A 711 46.13 -13.77 5.22
C LEU A 711 45.67 -13.26 6.60
N THR A 712 45.82 -14.05 7.66
CA THR A 712 45.56 -13.64 9.05
C THR A 712 46.46 -12.48 9.46
N GLU A 713 47.76 -12.56 9.17
CA GLU A 713 48.70 -11.45 9.40
C GLU A 713 48.37 -10.24 8.51
N GLY A 714 47.93 -10.49 7.27
CA GLY A 714 47.45 -9.47 6.36
C GLY A 714 46.22 -8.73 6.86
N PHE A 715 45.29 -9.45 7.51
CA PHE A 715 44.12 -8.87 8.15
C PHE A 715 44.49 -7.99 9.35
N ALA A 716 45.37 -8.48 10.23
CA ALA A 716 45.83 -7.68 11.36
C ALA A 716 46.54 -6.39 10.87
N TYR A 717 47.41 -6.51 9.86
CA TYR A 717 48.02 -5.36 9.22
C TYR A 717 46.97 -4.38 8.68
N LEU A 718 45.94 -4.90 7.99
CA LEU A 718 44.85 -4.10 7.44
C LEU A 718 44.13 -3.29 8.52
N VAL A 719 43.84 -3.89 9.69
CA VAL A 719 43.22 -3.21 10.83
C VAL A 719 44.10 -2.08 11.37
N PHE A 720 45.39 -2.36 11.62
CA PHE A 720 46.27 -1.38 12.25
C PHE A 720 46.77 -0.29 11.29
N LYS A 721 46.97 -0.63 10.02
CA LYS A 721 47.61 0.24 9.02
C LYS A 721 46.63 0.77 7.95
N GLY A 722 45.45 0.20 7.82
CA GLY A 722 44.43 0.65 6.87
C GLY A 722 44.74 0.37 5.39
N ALA A 723 45.66 -0.56 5.11
CA ALA A 723 46.07 -0.91 3.74
C ALA A 723 46.31 -2.41 3.60
N ILE A 724 46.17 -2.95 2.39
CA ILE A 724 46.52 -4.35 2.11
C ILE A 724 48.04 -4.45 1.97
N PRO A 725 48.73 -5.26 2.79
CA PRO A 725 50.20 -5.27 2.84
C PRO A 725 50.82 -5.96 1.63
N GLY A 726 52.00 -5.54 1.19
CA GLY A 726 52.91 -6.35 0.38
C GLY A 726 53.70 -7.37 1.21
N PRO A 727 54.48 -8.26 0.59
CA PRO A 727 55.33 -9.22 1.31
C PRO A 727 56.32 -8.55 2.29
N ALA A 728 56.93 -7.41 1.89
CA ALA A 728 57.84 -6.66 2.74
C ALA A 728 57.15 -6.03 3.95
N ASP A 729 55.92 -5.52 3.76
CA ASP A 729 55.12 -4.94 4.84
C ASP A 729 54.78 -5.99 5.92
N LEU A 730 54.46 -7.22 5.51
CA LEU A 730 54.19 -8.31 6.43
C LEU A 730 55.40 -8.68 7.28
N VAL A 731 56.60 -8.71 6.68
CA VAL A 731 57.85 -8.95 7.42
C VAL A 731 58.09 -7.84 8.44
N GLY A 732 57.96 -6.57 8.03
CA GLY A 732 58.09 -5.44 8.95
C GLY A 732 57.03 -5.45 10.07
N PHE A 733 55.82 -5.91 9.76
CA PHE A 733 54.75 -6.06 10.73
C PHE A 733 55.07 -7.10 11.80
N GLN A 734 55.68 -8.24 11.44
CA GLN A 734 56.08 -9.26 12.42
C GLN A 734 57.01 -8.70 13.50
N PHE A 735 57.91 -7.79 13.15
CA PHE A 735 58.83 -7.16 14.10
C PHE A 735 58.16 -6.09 14.98
N THR A 736 57.11 -5.46 14.48
CA THR A 736 56.47 -4.30 15.16
C THR A 736 55.15 -4.63 15.85
N LYS A 737 54.51 -5.77 15.53
CA LYS A 737 53.16 -6.10 16.02
C LYS A 737 53.04 -6.21 17.54
N LYS A 738 54.12 -6.62 18.23
CA LYS A 738 54.15 -6.74 19.70
C LYS A 738 54.13 -5.39 20.43
N SER A 739 54.49 -4.30 19.74
CA SER A 739 54.51 -2.95 20.31
C SER A 739 53.40 -2.06 19.77
N LEU A 740 52.44 -2.62 19.03
CA LEU A 740 51.31 -1.85 18.54
C LEU A 740 50.38 -1.50 19.70
N PRO A 741 49.85 -0.27 19.74
CA PRO A 741 48.73 0.03 20.62
C PRO A 741 47.52 -0.80 20.20
N GLU A 742 46.58 -0.97 21.11
CA GLU A 742 45.30 -1.64 20.82
C GLU A 742 44.54 -0.89 19.72
N ALA A 743 43.80 -1.65 18.90
CA ALA A 743 43.03 -1.10 17.80
C ALA A 743 41.75 -0.44 18.33
N SER A 744 41.56 0.84 18.01
CA SER A 744 40.34 1.57 18.34
C SER A 744 39.30 1.50 17.21
N ARG A 745 38.11 2.05 17.43
CA ARG A 745 37.08 2.22 16.38
C ARG A 745 37.59 2.98 15.14
N MET A 746 38.59 3.87 15.29
CA MET A 746 39.29 4.50 14.15
C MET A 746 40.00 3.48 13.27
N ASN A 747 40.68 2.49 13.88
CA ASN A 747 41.41 1.46 13.16
C ASN A 747 40.44 0.57 12.37
N ILE A 748 39.31 0.21 12.98
CA ILE A 748 38.25 -0.55 12.31
C ILE A 748 37.65 0.24 11.15
N LEU A 749 37.39 1.54 11.32
CA LEU A 749 36.85 2.40 10.27
C LEU A 749 37.73 2.42 9.01
N ARG A 750 39.06 2.37 9.16
CA ARG A 750 40.01 2.34 8.03
C ARG A 750 39.86 1.08 7.17
N ILE A 751 39.38 -0.02 7.73
CA ILE A 751 39.15 -1.27 6.99
C ILE A 751 38.12 -1.03 5.88
N PHE A 752 37.07 -0.25 6.14
CA PHE A 752 36.02 0.00 5.16
C PHE A 752 36.51 0.72 3.92
N GLY A 753 37.44 1.68 4.06
CA GLY A 753 38.06 2.34 2.92
C GLY A 753 38.79 1.34 2.02
N ALA A 754 39.62 0.49 2.61
CA ALA A 754 40.35 -0.54 1.88
C ALA A 754 39.43 -1.61 1.25
N LEU A 755 38.38 -2.03 1.95
CA LEU A 755 37.37 -2.96 1.40
C LEU A 755 36.65 -2.33 0.21
N LYS A 756 36.15 -1.10 0.36
CA LYS A 756 35.48 -0.34 -0.70
C LYS A 756 36.38 -0.21 -1.93
N ASP A 757 37.65 0.12 -1.75
CA ASP A 757 38.62 0.25 -2.85
C ASP A 757 38.82 -1.07 -3.60
N GLN A 758 38.82 -2.22 -2.92
CA GLN A 758 38.90 -3.51 -3.60
C GLN A 758 37.60 -3.89 -4.31
N LEU A 759 36.45 -3.60 -3.70
CA LEU A 759 35.14 -3.94 -4.28
C LEU A 759 34.80 -3.12 -5.51
N ASN A 760 35.36 -1.91 -5.62
CA ASN A 760 35.21 -1.06 -6.80
C ASN A 760 36.20 -1.39 -7.93
N LYS A 761 37.20 -2.24 -7.70
CA LYS A 761 38.09 -2.67 -8.78
C LYS A 761 37.33 -3.59 -9.74
N PRO A 762 37.50 -3.43 -11.07
CA PRO A 762 36.99 -4.39 -12.02
C PRO A 762 37.55 -5.77 -11.67
N GLN A 763 36.66 -6.75 -11.46
CA GLN A 763 37.09 -8.14 -11.33
C GLN A 763 37.69 -8.56 -12.68
N LYS A 764 38.96 -8.97 -12.65
CA LYS A 764 39.72 -9.36 -13.84
C LYS A 764 39.38 -10.78 -14.28
#